data_AF-A0A8J3TNU2-F1
#
_entry.id   AF-A0A8J3TNU2-F1
#
_cell.length_a   1.000
_cell.length_b   1.000
_cell.length_c   1.000
_cell.angle_alpha   90.00
_cell.angle_beta   90.00
_cell.angle_gamma   90.00
#
_symmetry.space_group_name_H-M   'P 1'
#
loop_
_entity.id
_entity.type
_entity.pdbx_description
1 polymer ?
#
loop_
_entity_poly.entity_id
_entity_poly.type
_entity_poly.pdbx_seq_one_letter_code
_entity_poly.pdbx_strand_id
1 'polypeptide(L)'
;MDASKPAKAVKDVVENAAEKVADLLTPDVPGSPGSAPATLEEPTTPHDPLPPKKEQGTPETVTPTGATTGVPAPAKAQQGPYLTTAQGARLRDTDHSLKAGPRGPILMQDHHFREKIMHFDHERIPERVVHARGAGAHGVFEGYGTAEGMTRAGFLKKGKKTDVFVRFSTVLGSRGSADTARDTRGFATKFYTDEGTFDLVGNNIPVFFIQDGIKFPDVIHAGKPHPDREIPQAQSAHDTFWDFVSLHTEAQHHTMWNMSDRGIPRSYRTMEGFGVHTFRLVNAAGETVLAKFHWKPKLGVHSLTWEESQMLAGMDPDYHRRDLYDAIEAGAYPEWELGIQVFPDTPDETFEGIDLLDPTKIVPEELAPVQPIGKMTLNRTPTNFFAEVEQVAFHLGHLPPGIDVTNDPLFQARLFSYLDTQITRLGGPNFSQIPINRPHAAVNDMFRDGLHQHAVHAGVAPYRPNSLDGGNPFVAGDEENAFVDVPVKVAEASKVRANPVSFDDHYSQARLFWQSMSPVEKEHIIRAYTFELGKCYEQAIKERQLQCLANIDPLLCQEVATGLGLPAPEPTVPLADVVPSPALSQVGKEWPADGRIVGIVVDDDTDLDDVRALRMVVFTAGMVPLLIAPHGGMLGDMPVQRTFATGRSIEFDALLLAAAPAPAPDAMPARDAKAGANGPAADNSAAVDPRVTLLIDECWRHAKAIGAWGAGVTALKQAGVTGTPGVVSGDSGENVFSDVRQLMASHRVWERFPASVA
;
A
#
# COMPACT_ATOMS: atom_id res chain seq x y z
N MET A 1 1.45 -48.27 -13.67
CA MET A 1 1.87 -47.77 -12.34
C MET A 1 3.37 -47.59 -12.41
N ASP A 2 3.81 -46.33 -12.46
CA ASP A 2 5.18 -45.95 -12.77
C ASP A 2 6.00 -45.85 -11.49
N ALA A 3 7.07 -46.65 -11.38
CA ALA A 3 7.89 -46.83 -10.18
C ALA A 3 8.86 -45.65 -9.91
N SER A 4 8.79 -44.59 -10.72
CA SER A 4 9.67 -43.41 -10.67
C SER A 4 9.25 -42.32 -9.67
N LYS A 5 8.05 -42.40 -9.09
CA LYS A 5 7.49 -41.35 -8.21
C LYS A 5 8.09 -41.23 -6.80
N PRO A 6 8.45 -42.32 -6.09
CA PRO A 6 8.95 -42.20 -4.71
C PRO A 6 10.36 -41.60 -4.64
N ALA A 7 11.23 -41.98 -5.58
CA ALA A 7 12.61 -41.49 -5.62
C ALA A 7 12.69 -39.99 -5.95
N LYS A 8 11.81 -39.51 -6.83
CA LYS A 8 11.68 -38.08 -7.13
C LYS A 8 11.16 -37.30 -5.93
N ALA A 9 10.11 -37.79 -5.26
CA ALA A 9 9.58 -37.14 -4.05
C ALA A 9 10.61 -37.08 -2.90
N VAL A 10 11.41 -38.13 -2.69
CA VAL A 10 12.48 -38.13 -1.68
C VAL A 10 13.60 -37.17 -2.08
N LYS A 11 13.98 -37.13 -3.36
CA LYS A 11 14.98 -36.17 -3.87
C LYS A 11 14.50 -34.73 -3.71
N ASP A 12 13.25 -34.44 -4.08
CA ASP A 12 12.64 -33.10 -3.94
C ASP A 12 12.56 -32.68 -2.46
N VAL A 13 12.31 -33.61 -1.52
CA VAL A 13 12.32 -33.33 -0.08
C VAL A 13 13.74 -33.06 0.44
N VAL A 14 14.74 -33.80 -0.02
CA VAL A 14 16.14 -33.61 0.37
C VAL A 14 16.71 -32.33 -0.21
N GLU A 15 16.40 -31.99 -1.47
CA GLU A 15 16.79 -30.74 -2.12
C GLU A 15 16.10 -29.54 -1.45
N ASN A 16 14.79 -29.62 -1.15
CA ASN A 16 14.10 -28.56 -0.38
C ASN A 16 14.66 -28.41 1.04
N ALA A 17 15.08 -29.50 1.69
CA ALA A 17 15.70 -29.43 3.01
C ALA A 17 17.11 -28.82 2.93
N ALA A 18 17.88 -29.13 1.88
CA ALA A 18 19.20 -28.57 1.65
C ALA A 18 19.16 -27.08 1.26
N GLU A 19 18.21 -26.67 0.41
CA GLU A 19 17.94 -25.25 0.10
C GLU A 19 17.53 -24.48 1.34
N LYS A 20 16.58 -25.00 2.13
CA LYS A 20 16.20 -24.37 3.40
C LYS A 20 17.38 -24.25 4.37
N VAL A 21 18.27 -25.24 4.42
CA VAL A 21 19.47 -25.18 5.28
C VAL A 21 20.50 -24.19 4.72
N ALA A 22 20.65 -24.06 3.40
CA ALA A 22 21.51 -23.05 2.78
C ALA A 22 20.97 -21.62 2.98
N ASP A 23 19.67 -21.41 2.80
CA ASP A 23 18.95 -20.15 3.09
C ASP A 23 19.07 -19.78 4.58
N LEU A 24 19.09 -20.78 5.47
CA LEU A 24 19.31 -20.62 6.91
C LEU A 24 20.79 -20.44 7.30
N LEU A 25 21.76 -20.54 6.39
CA LEU A 25 23.18 -20.34 6.73
C LEU A 25 23.69 -18.96 6.30
N THR A 26 23.03 -18.34 5.33
CA THR A 26 23.25 -16.95 4.93
C THR A 26 21.91 -16.36 4.49
N PRO A 27 21.15 -15.71 5.40
CA PRO A 27 19.85 -15.16 5.02
C PRO A 27 20.06 -14.09 3.95
N ASP A 28 19.60 -14.41 2.74
CA ASP A 28 19.64 -13.49 1.61
C ASP A 28 18.74 -12.30 1.93
N VAL A 29 19.32 -11.11 1.84
CA VAL A 29 18.57 -9.87 2.02
C VAL A 29 17.75 -9.65 0.75
N PRO A 30 16.44 -9.37 0.88
CA PRO A 30 15.58 -9.06 -0.27
C PRO A 30 16.09 -7.94 -1.17
N GLY A 31 15.55 -7.89 -2.40
CA GLY A 31 15.84 -6.83 -3.36
C GLY A 31 16.87 -7.22 -4.43
N SER A 32 17.18 -8.52 -4.58
CA SER A 32 18.03 -9.00 -5.67
C SER A 32 17.38 -8.70 -7.04
N PRO A 33 18.14 -8.19 -8.03
CA PRO A 33 17.56 -7.72 -9.29
C PRO A 33 17.16 -8.84 -10.26
N GLY A 34 17.64 -10.07 -10.06
CA GLY A 34 17.41 -11.20 -10.96
C GLY A 34 17.49 -12.54 -10.24
N SER A 35 17.14 -13.60 -10.95
CA SER A 35 17.11 -14.99 -10.43
C SER A 35 18.49 -15.64 -10.34
N ALA A 36 19.53 -14.99 -10.87
CA ALA A 36 20.92 -15.42 -10.78
C ALA A 36 21.85 -14.20 -10.62
N PRO A 37 23.01 -14.35 -9.94
CA PRO A 37 24.02 -13.30 -9.88
C PRO A 37 24.54 -12.92 -11.27
N ALA A 38 24.85 -11.64 -11.46
CA ALA A 38 25.51 -11.18 -12.68
C ALA A 38 26.97 -11.66 -12.72
N THR A 39 27.46 -11.99 -13.92
CA THR A 39 28.88 -12.29 -14.15
C THR A 39 29.69 -11.00 -14.22
N LEU A 40 30.96 -11.06 -13.82
CA LEU A 40 31.89 -9.94 -14.00
C LEU A 40 32.23 -9.75 -15.48
N GLU A 41 32.50 -10.85 -16.19
CA GLU A 41 32.71 -10.83 -17.62
C GLU A 41 31.41 -10.59 -18.38
N GLU A 42 31.49 -9.86 -19.49
CA GLU A 42 30.38 -9.68 -20.42
C GLU A 42 29.91 -11.03 -20.98
N PRO A 43 28.60 -11.36 -20.90
CA PRO A 43 28.08 -12.58 -21.49
C PRO A 43 28.08 -12.47 -23.03
N THR A 44 28.96 -13.22 -23.70
CA THR A 44 29.13 -13.20 -25.16
C THR A 44 28.57 -14.44 -25.88
N THR A 45 28.06 -15.42 -25.12
CA THR A 45 27.49 -16.65 -25.66
C THR A 45 25.97 -16.63 -25.51
N PRO A 46 25.18 -16.83 -26.60
CA PRO A 46 23.73 -16.88 -26.50
C PRO A 46 23.26 -18.02 -25.59
N HIS A 47 22.33 -17.73 -24.69
CA HIS A 47 21.63 -18.69 -23.85
C HIS A 47 20.16 -18.29 -23.70
N ASP A 48 19.31 -19.23 -23.31
CA ASP A 48 17.88 -18.96 -23.11
C ASP A 48 17.67 -17.92 -21.99
N PRO A 49 16.58 -17.13 -22.02
CA PRO A 49 16.30 -16.15 -20.98
C PRO A 49 16.33 -16.76 -19.58
N LEU A 50 16.86 -16.01 -18.61
CA LEU A 50 16.84 -16.45 -17.21
C LEU A 50 15.40 -16.64 -16.74
N PRO A 51 15.13 -17.65 -15.89
CA PRO A 51 13.81 -17.83 -15.31
C PRO A 51 13.42 -16.63 -14.45
N PRO A 52 12.12 -16.36 -14.25
CA PRO A 52 11.69 -15.36 -13.27
C PRO A 52 12.17 -15.74 -11.86
N LYS A 53 12.24 -14.76 -10.96
CA LYS A 53 12.50 -14.99 -9.54
C LYS A 53 11.37 -15.84 -8.91
N LYS A 54 11.66 -16.55 -7.83
CA LYS A 54 10.74 -17.55 -7.21
C LYS A 54 9.43 -16.91 -6.70
N GLU A 55 9.53 -15.69 -6.21
CA GLU A 55 8.47 -14.83 -5.69
C GLU A 55 7.67 -14.12 -6.79
N GLN A 56 8.15 -14.10 -8.04
CA GLN A 56 7.46 -13.41 -9.12
C GLN A 56 6.27 -14.25 -9.60
N GLY A 57 5.10 -13.63 -9.58
CA GLY A 57 3.87 -14.15 -10.16
C GLY A 57 3.61 -13.54 -11.54
N THR A 58 2.79 -14.23 -12.32
CA THR A 58 2.23 -13.70 -13.58
C THR A 58 0.71 -13.85 -13.54
N PRO A 59 -0.05 -13.05 -14.31
CA PRO A 59 -1.47 -13.29 -14.47
C PRO A 59 -1.72 -14.68 -15.06
N GLU A 60 -2.77 -15.34 -14.57
CA GLU A 60 -3.19 -16.66 -15.03
C GLU A 60 -3.31 -16.73 -16.55
N THR A 61 -3.05 -17.91 -17.12
CA THR A 61 -3.06 -18.10 -18.58
C THR A 61 -4.49 -18.35 -19.08
N VAL A 62 -5.34 -17.32 -18.95
CA VAL A 62 -6.72 -17.30 -19.46
C VAL A 62 -6.83 -16.55 -20.80
N THR A 63 -7.71 -17.02 -21.68
CA THR A 63 -8.09 -16.30 -22.92
C THR A 63 -8.85 -15.00 -22.57
N PRO A 64 -8.98 -14.06 -23.52
CA PRO A 64 -9.88 -12.91 -23.35
C PRO A 64 -11.34 -13.30 -23.01
N THR A 65 -11.75 -14.53 -23.34
CA THR A 65 -13.08 -15.09 -23.06
C THR A 65 -13.14 -15.92 -21.78
N GLY A 66 -12.09 -15.90 -20.95
CA GLY A 66 -12.05 -16.57 -19.65
C GLY A 66 -11.75 -18.07 -19.68
N ALA A 67 -11.38 -18.64 -20.83
CA ALA A 67 -11.02 -20.05 -20.92
C ALA A 67 -9.57 -20.29 -20.45
N THR A 68 -9.35 -21.33 -19.64
CA THR A 68 -7.99 -21.77 -19.27
C THR A 68 -7.26 -22.31 -20.50
N THR A 69 -6.08 -21.80 -20.78
CA THR A 69 -5.30 -22.22 -21.97
C THR A 69 -4.44 -23.46 -21.72
N GLY A 70 -4.12 -23.77 -20.46
CA GLY A 70 -3.22 -24.86 -20.08
C GLY A 70 -1.75 -24.62 -20.43
N VAL A 71 -1.39 -23.45 -20.96
CA VAL A 71 0.01 -23.11 -21.22
C VAL A 71 0.69 -22.64 -19.93
N PRO A 72 1.96 -22.99 -19.71
CA PRO A 72 2.68 -22.56 -18.52
C PRO A 72 2.93 -21.05 -18.56
N ALA A 73 3.02 -20.40 -17.39
CA ALA A 73 3.25 -18.96 -17.27
C ALA A 73 4.40 -18.39 -18.14
N PRO A 74 5.59 -19.05 -18.25
CA PRO A 74 6.68 -18.57 -19.10
C PRO A 74 6.37 -18.52 -20.59
N ALA A 75 5.28 -19.15 -21.07
CA ALA A 75 4.87 -19.07 -22.47
C ALA A 75 4.45 -17.65 -22.91
N LYS A 76 4.21 -16.74 -21.95
CA LYS A 76 3.95 -15.31 -22.20
C LYS A 76 5.23 -14.44 -22.22
N ALA A 77 6.40 -15.02 -21.94
CA ALA A 77 7.67 -14.31 -21.84
C ALA A 77 8.51 -14.43 -23.13
N GLN A 78 9.75 -13.91 -23.12
CA GLN A 78 10.72 -14.13 -24.20
C GLN A 78 11.05 -15.63 -24.33
N GLN A 79 11.14 -16.13 -25.56
CA GLN A 79 11.17 -17.58 -25.84
C GLN A 79 12.54 -18.11 -26.33
N GLY A 80 13.55 -17.26 -26.49
CA GLY A 80 14.83 -17.73 -27.04
C GLY A 80 15.98 -16.74 -26.93
N PRO A 81 17.18 -17.14 -27.38
CA PRO A 81 18.44 -16.50 -27.02
C PRO A 81 18.86 -15.36 -27.96
N TYR A 82 18.05 -15.02 -28.96
CA TYR A 82 18.40 -14.05 -30.00
C TYR A 82 17.46 -12.84 -29.97
N LEU A 83 18.04 -11.65 -30.09
CA LEU A 83 17.30 -10.41 -30.28
C LEU A 83 16.55 -10.43 -31.63
N THR A 84 15.28 -10.04 -31.60
CA THR A 84 14.43 -9.95 -32.80
C THR A 84 13.73 -8.59 -32.91
N THR A 85 13.22 -8.29 -34.10
CA THR A 85 12.15 -7.29 -34.29
C THR A 85 10.85 -7.77 -33.64
N ALA A 86 9.83 -6.91 -33.54
CA ALA A 86 8.53 -7.27 -32.96
C ALA A 86 7.78 -8.35 -33.77
N GLN A 87 8.19 -8.61 -35.01
CA GLN A 87 7.64 -9.60 -35.95
C GLN A 87 8.53 -10.85 -36.03
N GLY A 88 9.53 -10.98 -35.14
CA GLY A 88 10.33 -12.18 -34.97
C GLY A 88 11.53 -12.31 -35.91
N ALA A 89 11.91 -11.26 -36.65
CA ALA A 89 13.11 -11.29 -37.49
C ALA A 89 14.36 -11.11 -36.63
N ARG A 90 15.32 -12.04 -36.70
CA ARG A 90 16.59 -11.95 -35.94
C ARG A 90 17.44 -10.79 -36.41
N LEU A 91 18.04 -10.07 -35.47
CA LEU A 91 18.87 -8.90 -35.73
C LEU A 91 20.35 -9.26 -35.70
N ARG A 92 21.13 -8.62 -36.58
CA ARG A 92 22.59 -8.75 -36.61
C ARG A 92 23.29 -7.69 -35.76
N ASP A 93 22.67 -6.53 -35.61
CA ASP A 93 23.20 -5.35 -34.93
C ASP A 93 22.02 -4.49 -34.46
N THR A 94 22.09 -3.93 -33.25
CA THR A 94 21.15 -2.95 -32.72
C THR A 94 21.83 -1.71 -32.13
N ASP A 95 23.16 -1.66 -32.14
CA ASP A 95 23.94 -0.56 -31.59
C ASP A 95 24.18 0.52 -32.66
N HIS A 96 24.07 0.15 -33.93
CA HIS A 96 24.27 1.05 -35.05
C HIS A 96 23.04 1.12 -35.96
N SER A 97 22.65 2.35 -36.32
CA SER A 97 21.69 2.59 -37.39
C SER A 97 22.32 2.31 -38.76
N LEU A 98 21.50 1.90 -39.72
CA LEU A 98 21.87 1.76 -41.12
C LEU A 98 22.11 3.15 -41.75
N LYS A 99 23.30 3.34 -42.32
CA LYS A 99 23.77 4.62 -42.87
C LYS A 99 24.29 4.49 -44.31
N ALA A 100 24.27 5.59 -45.07
CA ALA A 100 24.99 5.70 -46.35
C ALA A 100 26.51 5.87 -46.13
N GLY A 101 27.19 4.78 -45.77
CA GLY A 101 28.60 4.77 -45.39
C GLY A 101 28.82 5.08 -43.90
N PRO A 102 30.02 4.80 -43.34
CA PRO A 102 30.24 4.84 -41.89
C PRO A 102 29.95 6.19 -41.22
N ARG A 103 30.08 7.29 -41.98
CA ARG A 103 29.85 8.68 -41.54
C ARG A 103 28.68 9.37 -42.27
N GLY A 104 27.87 8.60 -43.00
CA GLY A 104 26.74 9.15 -43.76
C GLY A 104 25.46 9.29 -42.94
N PRO A 105 24.39 9.84 -43.54
CA PRO A 105 23.08 9.95 -42.90
C PRO A 105 22.44 8.58 -42.65
N ILE A 106 21.55 8.51 -41.66
CA ILE A 106 20.66 7.35 -41.42
C ILE A 106 19.70 7.20 -42.60
N LEU A 107 19.42 5.95 -42.97
CA LEU A 107 18.51 5.63 -44.07
C LEU A 107 17.11 5.30 -43.55
N MET A 108 16.07 5.92 -44.13
CA MET A 108 14.67 5.64 -43.76
C MET A 108 14.24 4.19 -44.00
N GLN A 109 14.99 3.44 -44.83
CA GLN A 109 14.76 2.01 -45.02
C GLN A 109 15.16 1.14 -43.81
N ASP A 110 15.86 1.70 -42.81
CA ASP A 110 16.16 1.02 -41.55
C ASP A 110 14.87 0.74 -40.77
N HIS A 111 14.38 -0.49 -40.88
CA HIS A 111 13.13 -0.90 -40.24
C HIS A 111 13.29 -1.09 -38.73
N HIS A 112 14.44 -1.62 -38.30
CA HIS A 112 14.70 -1.88 -36.89
C HIS A 112 14.83 -0.57 -36.11
N PHE A 113 15.59 0.40 -36.63
CA PHE A 113 15.69 1.73 -36.02
C PHE A 113 14.29 2.35 -35.83
N ARG A 114 13.48 2.38 -36.89
CA ARG A 114 12.14 2.99 -36.82
C ARG A 114 11.23 2.29 -35.84
N GLU A 115 11.22 0.96 -35.83
CA GLU A 115 10.37 0.19 -34.93
C GLU A 115 10.77 0.36 -33.46
N LYS A 116 12.08 0.23 -33.15
CA LYS A 116 12.60 0.40 -31.79
C LYS A 116 12.29 1.80 -31.22
N ILE A 117 12.55 2.85 -32.01
CA ILE A 117 12.27 4.23 -31.59
C ILE A 117 10.78 4.49 -31.48
N MET A 118 9.97 4.04 -32.46
CA MET A 118 8.52 4.20 -32.39
C MET A 118 7.93 3.53 -31.16
N HIS A 119 8.33 2.30 -30.81
CA HIS A 119 7.84 1.64 -29.61
C HIS A 119 8.24 2.41 -28.34
N PHE A 120 9.50 2.85 -28.25
CA PHE A 120 10.00 3.67 -27.13
C PHE A 120 9.18 4.98 -26.96
N ASP A 121 8.95 5.69 -28.06
CA ASP A 121 8.20 6.96 -28.08
C ASP A 121 6.74 6.81 -27.61
N HIS A 122 6.19 5.59 -27.64
CA HIS A 122 4.81 5.27 -27.28
C HIS A 122 4.69 4.36 -26.05
N GLU A 123 5.74 4.25 -25.22
CA GLU A 123 5.70 3.43 -23.99
C GLU A 123 4.78 4.00 -22.89
N ARG A 124 4.54 5.32 -22.88
CA ARG A 124 3.78 5.98 -21.81
C ARG A 124 2.29 5.99 -22.16
N ILE A 125 1.48 5.58 -21.20
CA ILE A 125 0.02 5.77 -21.19
C ILE A 125 -0.34 6.85 -20.17
N PRO A 126 -1.54 7.45 -20.23
CA PRO A 126 -2.00 8.34 -19.17
C PRO A 126 -1.94 7.64 -17.81
N GLU A 127 -1.45 8.34 -16.78
CA GLU A 127 -1.58 7.84 -15.41
C GLU A 127 -3.05 7.86 -14.96
N ARG A 128 -3.35 7.20 -13.83
CA ARG A 128 -4.68 7.33 -13.21
C ARG A 128 -4.89 8.78 -12.76
N VAL A 129 -6.08 9.33 -12.96
CA VAL A 129 -6.42 10.72 -12.57
C VAL A 129 -6.15 10.97 -11.07
N VAL A 130 -6.49 9.98 -10.24
CA VAL A 130 -6.18 9.90 -8.81
C VAL A 130 -5.55 8.54 -8.55
N HIS A 131 -4.83 8.41 -7.43
CA HIS A 131 -4.15 7.16 -7.08
C HIS A 131 -3.11 6.71 -8.12
N ALA A 132 -2.46 7.67 -8.79
CA ALA A 132 -1.45 7.41 -9.83
C ALA A 132 -0.24 6.67 -9.24
N ARG A 133 0.26 7.13 -8.09
CA ARG A 133 1.35 6.48 -7.36
C ARG A 133 0.84 5.28 -6.57
N GLY A 134 1.38 4.08 -6.84
CA GLY A 134 0.99 2.87 -6.14
C GLY A 134 1.80 1.64 -6.54
N ALA A 135 1.63 0.56 -5.78
CA ALA A 135 2.27 -0.74 -5.98
C ALA A 135 1.24 -1.88 -5.82
N GLY A 136 1.48 -3.03 -6.44
CA GLY A 136 0.54 -4.14 -6.38
C GLY A 136 1.22 -5.50 -6.33
N ALA A 137 0.49 -6.48 -5.83
CA ALA A 137 0.96 -7.84 -5.64
C ALA A 137 -0.19 -8.85 -5.83
N HIS A 138 0.17 -10.08 -6.18
CA HIS A 138 -0.75 -11.20 -6.29
C HIS A 138 -0.87 -11.92 -4.95
N GLY A 139 -2.00 -12.58 -4.75
CA GLY A 139 -2.24 -13.38 -3.55
C GLY A 139 -3.40 -14.34 -3.71
N VAL A 140 -3.83 -14.87 -2.57
CA VAL A 140 -4.99 -15.76 -2.48
C VAL A 140 -5.87 -15.28 -1.33
N PHE A 141 -7.17 -15.23 -1.58
CA PHE A 141 -8.21 -15.10 -0.57
C PHE A 141 -8.81 -16.47 -0.25
N GLU A 142 -9.05 -16.74 1.03
CA GLU A 142 -9.73 -17.94 1.51
C GLU A 142 -10.97 -17.55 2.35
N GLY A 143 -12.16 -17.94 1.87
CA GLY A 143 -13.42 -17.68 2.56
C GLY A 143 -13.61 -18.55 3.80
N TYR A 144 -14.12 -17.98 4.89
CA TYR A 144 -14.39 -18.71 6.13
C TYR A 144 -15.77 -19.38 6.16
N GLY A 145 -16.69 -18.96 5.29
CA GLY A 145 -18.08 -19.44 5.26
C GLY A 145 -19.01 -18.77 6.28
N THR A 146 -18.50 -17.86 7.12
CA THR A 146 -19.30 -17.12 8.11
C THR A 146 -20.33 -16.18 7.47
N ALA A 147 -20.11 -15.76 6.22
CA ALA A 147 -21.03 -14.90 5.47
C ALA A 147 -22.10 -15.66 4.65
N GLU A 148 -22.07 -17.00 4.59
CA GLU A 148 -22.97 -17.79 3.72
C GLU A 148 -24.46 -17.59 4.00
N GLY A 149 -24.83 -17.21 5.24
CA GLY A 149 -26.22 -16.88 5.59
C GLY A 149 -26.67 -15.49 5.13
N MET A 150 -25.73 -14.61 4.76
CA MET A 150 -25.98 -13.21 4.42
C MET A 150 -25.80 -12.93 2.94
N THR A 151 -24.97 -13.71 2.25
CA THR A 151 -24.70 -13.55 0.82
C THR A 151 -24.55 -14.89 0.11
N ARG A 152 -25.00 -14.94 -1.14
CA ARG A 152 -24.80 -16.08 -2.05
C ARG A 152 -23.50 -16.01 -2.87
N ALA A 153 -22.63 -15.03 -2.63
CA ALA A 153 -21.38 -14.87 -3.36
C ALA A 153 -20.45 -16.08 -3.18
N GLY A 154 -20.12 -16.77 -4.29
CA GLY A 154 -19.43 -18.06 -4.23
C GLY A 154 -18.04 -18.02 -3.59
N PHE A 155 -17.31 -16.90 -3.71
CA PHE A 155 -15.95 -16.75 -3.17
C PHE A 155 -15.88 -16.71 -1.64
N LEU A 156 -17.01 -16.47 -0.95
CA LEU A 156 -17.09 -16.41 0.51
C LEU A 156 -17.41 -17.75 1.16
N LYS A 157 -17.63 -18.80 0.37
CA LYS A 157 -17.88 -20.16 0.88
C LYS A 157 -16.69 -20.69 1.69
N LYS A 158 -16.97 -21.52 2.69
CA LYS A 158 -15.94 -22.11 3.56
C LYS A 158 -14.86 -22.84 2.77
N GLY A 159 -13.61 -22.40 2.93
CA GLY A 159 -12.43 -22.99 2.30
C GLY A 159 -12.30 -22.71 0.80
N LYS A 160 -13.20 -21.90 0.21
CA LYS A 160 -13.07 -21.48 -1.19
C LYS A 160 -11.86 -20.56 -1.30
N LYS A 161 -10.91 -20.98 -2.14
CA LYS A 161 -9.75 -20.18 -2.52
C LYS A 161 -10.04 -19.43 -3.80
N THR A 162 -9.67 -18.16 -3.81
CA THR A 162 -9.87 -17.24 -4.93
C THR A 162 -8.59 -16.45 -5.12
N ASP A 163 -8.04 -16.48 -6.33
CA ASP A 163 -6.89 -15.63 -6.66
C ASP A 163 -7.28 -14.17 -6.54
N VAL A 164 -6.34 -13.37 -6.06
CA VAL A 164 -6.52 -11.92 -5.95
C VAL A 164 -5.33 -11.16 -6.51
N PHE A 165 -5.62 -9.95 -7.01
CA PHE A 165 -4.62 -8.93 -7.23
C PHE A 165 -4.97 -7.68 -6.44
N VAL A 166 -4.02 -7.19 -5.64
CA VAL A 166 -4.20 -6.00 -4.83
C VAL A 166 -3.31 -4.89 -5.34
N ARG A 167 -3.84 -3.66 -5.35
CA ARG A 167 -3.04 -2.45 -5.55
C ARG A 167 -3.29 -1.47 -4.41
N PHE A 168 -2.19 -1.03 -3.81
CA PHE A 168 -2.13 0.07 -2.86
C PHE A 168 -1.65 1.34 -3.54
N SER A 169 -2.03 2.50 -3.02
CA SER A 169 -1.67 3.78 -3.64
C SER A 169 -1.80 4.95 -2.68
N THR A 170 -1.16 6.09 -2.95
CA THR A 170 -1.58 7.41 -2.42
C THR A 170 -2.76 7.93 -3.24
N VAL A 171 -3.16 9.21 -3.16
CA VAL A 171 -4.28 9.78 -3.95
C VAL A 171 -3.82 10.94 -4.84
N LEU A 172 -3.24 11.98 -4.23
CA LEU A 172 -3.03 13.27 -4.88
C LEU A 172 -1.85 13.26 -5.85
N GLY A 173 -0.77 12.61 -5.45
CA GLY A 173 0.50 12.59 -6.17
C GLY A 173 0.43 11.91 -7.54
N SER A 174 1.13 12.48 -8.51
CA SER A 174 1.39 11.83 -9.80
C SER A 174 2.28 10.58 -9.63
N ARG A 175 2.40 9.73 -10.65
CA ARG A 175 3.01 8.40 -10.53
C ARG A 175 4.44 8.35 -10.00
N GLY A 176 5.19 9.46 -10.12
CA GLY A 176 6.56 9.61 -9.64
C GLY A 176 6.69 10.26 -8.25
N SER A 177 5.59 10.55 -7.55
CA SER A 177 5.63 11.10 -6.19
C SER A 177 6.13 10.08 -5.16
N ALA A 178 6.44 10.56 -3.95
CA ALA A 178 6.87 9.70 -2.85
C ALA A 178 5.70 8.88 -2.24
N ASP A 179 6.01 7.66 -1.80
CA ASP A 179 5.07 6.76 -1.09
C ASP A 179 4.64 7.31 0.29
N THR A 180 5.54 8.00 0.98
CA THR A 180 5.39 8.47 2.37
C THR A 180 4.87 9.91 2.47
N ALA A 181 4.20 10.41 1.44
CA ALA A 181 3.43 11.65 1.55
C ALA A 181 2.31 11.52 2.60
N ARG A 182 1.93 12.59 3.29
CA ARG A 182 0.69 12.57 4.09
C ARG A 182 -0.49 12.59 3.12
N ASP A 183 -1.25 11.51 3.10
CA ASP A 183 -2.33 11.32 2.15
C ASP A 183 -3.28 10.19 2.60
N THR A 184 -4.44 10.09 1.97
CA THR A 184 -5.20 8.84 2.01
C THR A 184 -4.46 7.75 1.25
N ARG A 185 -4.63 6.50 1.64
CA ARG A 185 -4.16 5.35 0.85
C ARG A 185 -5.33 4.61 0.23
N GLY A 186 -5.21 4.33 -1.07
CA GLY A 186 -6.09 3.38 -1.76
C GLY A 186 -5.73 1.95 -1.40
N PHE A 187 -6.75 1.09 -1.27
CA PHE A 187 -6.63 -0.35 -1.06
C PHE A 187 -7.66 -1.04 -1.96
N ALA A 188 -7.26 -1.34 -3.20
CA ALA A 188 -8.12 -1.96 -4.19
C ALA A 188 -7.80 -3.45 -4.34
N THR A 189 -8.79 -4.32 -4.18
CA THR A 189 -8.66 -5.78 -4.30
C THR A 189 -9.54 -6.30 -5.41
N LYS A 190 -8.95 -7.02 -6.37
CA LYS A 190 -9.63 -7.73 -7.44
C LYS A 190 -9.67 -9.21 -7.09
N PHE A 191 -10.86 -9.78 -7.00
CA PHE A 191 -11.10 -11.20 -6.79
C PHE A 191 -11.49 -11.83 -8.13
N TYR A 192 -10.70 -12.80 -8.58
CA TYR A 192 -10.99 -13.54 -9.80
C TYR A 192 -11.88 -14.74 -9.50
N THR A 193 -13.18 -14.50 -9.30
CA THR A 193 -14.13 -15.54 -8.91
C THR A 193 -14.59 -16.38 -10.10
N ASP A 194 -15.14 -17.57 -9.82
CA ASP A 194 -15.74 -18.47 -10.83
C ASP A 194 -17.05 -17.88 -11.40
N GLU A 195 -17.59 -16.83 -10.80
CA GLU A 195 -18.90 -16.21 -11.10
C GLU A 195 -18.76 -14.78 -11.63
N GLY A 196 -17.55 -14.41 -12.08
CA GLY A 196 -17.20 -13.07 -12.54
C GLY A 196 -16.18 -12.37 -11.62
N THR A 197 -15.57 -11.30 -12.12
CA THR A 197 -14.64 -10.51 -11.32
C THR A 197 -15.40 -9.68 -10.27
N PHE A 198 -14.94 -9.69 -9.02
CA PHE A 198 -15.38 -8.76 -7.98
C PHE A 198 -14.25 -7.79 -7.64
N ASP A 199 -14.51 -6.49 -7.63
CA ASP A 199 -13.54 -5.49 -7.15
C ASP A 199 -14.04 -4.78 -5.89
N LEU A 200 -13.33 -4.96 -4.78
CA LEU A 200 -13.50 -4.15 -3.57
C LEU A 200 -12.50 -2.99 -3.61
N VAL A 201 -12.98 -1.81 -4.02
CA VAL A 201 -12.14 -0.61 -4.23
C VAL A 201 -12.24 0.35 -3.05
N GLY A 202 -11.44 0.07 -2.02
CA GLY A 202 -11.45 0.79 -0.75
C GLY A 202 -10.31 1.78 -0.54
N ASN A 203 -10.28 2.35 0.67
CA ASN A 203 -9.20 3.19 1.21
C ASN A 203 -8.77 2.70 2.59
N ASN A 204 -7.64 3.20 3.10
CA ASN A 204 -7.21 2.95 4.49
C ASN A 204 -7.93 3.82 5.54
N ILE A 205 -8.85 4.68 5.10
CA ILE A 205 -9.70 5.54 5.93
C ILE A 205 -11.16 5.15 5.68
N PRO A 206 -11.99 4.98 6.74
CA PRO A 206 -13.33 4.38 6.62
C PRO A 206 -14.42 5.33 6.10
N VAL A 207 -14.08 6.59 5.87
CA VAL A 207 -14.99 7.65 5.40
C VAL A 207 -14.40 8.35 4.19
N PHE A 208 -15.19 9.18 3.50
CA PHE A 208 -14.72 10.02 2.39
C PHE A 208 -14.84 11.52 2.72
N PHE A 209 -14.16 12.38 1.94
CA PHE A 209 -14.18 13.84 2.14
C PHE A 209 -15.52 14.50 1.76
N ILE A 210 -16.33 13.85 0.92
CA ILE A 210 -17.50 14.44 0.31
C ILE A 210 -18.66 13.46 0.34
N GLN A 211 -19.88 13.99 0.36
CA GLN A 211 -21.12 13.20 0.41
C GLN A 211 -21.59 12.80 -0.99
N ASP A 212 -21.49 13.69 -1.98
CA ASP A 212 -21.96 13.46 -3.35
C ASP A 212 -20.77 13.42 -4.33
N GLY A 213 -20.73 12.40 -5.19
CA GLY A 213 -19.66 12.23 -6.16
C GLY A 213 -19.57 13.31 -7.23
N ILE A 214 -20.58 14.16 -7.42
CA ILE A 214 -20.47 15.33 -8.30
C ILE A 214 -19.41 16.33 -7.81
N LYS A 215 -19.11 16.34 -6.50
CA LYS A 215 -18.06 17.16 -5.87
C LYS A 215 -16.66 16.57 -6.00
N PHE A 216 -16.52 15.35 -6.56
CA PHE A 216 -15.24 14.66 -6.65
C PHE A 216 -14.18 15.47 -7.44
N PRO A 217 -14.49 16.09 -8.59
CA PRO A 217 -13.53 16.96 -9.25
C PRO A 217 -13.11 18.16 -8.38
N ASP A 218 -14.02 18.73 -7.59
CA ASP A 218 -13.73 19.90 -6.77
C ASP A 218 -12.71 19.59 -5.66
N VAL A 219 -12.93 18.52 -4.88
CA VAL A 219 -12.00 18.13 -3.81
C VAL A 219 -10.64 17.70 -4.37
N ILE A 220 -10.64 16.99 -5.51
CA ILE A 220 -9.39 16.58 -6.16
C ILE A 220 -8.64 17.77 -6.73
N HIS A 221 -9.30 18.73 -7.38
CA HIS A 221 -8.66 19.96 -7.82
C HIS A 221 -8.15 20.81 -6.65
N ALA A 222 -8.88 20.85 -5.54
CA ALA A 222 -8.48 21.58 -4.34
C ALA A 222 -7.22 21.01 -3.69
N GLY A 223 -7.08 19.68 -3.64
CA GLY A 223 -5.92 19.00 -3.05
C GLY A 223 -4.75 18.72 -4.02
N LYS A 224 -4.98 18.71 -5.33
CA LYS A 224 -3.89 18.59 -6.32
C LYS A 224 -3.08 19.89 -6.44
N PRO A 225 -1.90 19.84 -7.09
CA PRO A 225 -1.07 21.03 -7.27
C PRO A 225 -1.83 22.18 -7.93
N HIS A 226 -1.52 23.42 -7.57
CA HIS A 226 -2.20 24.60 -8.13
C HIS A 226 -2.07 24.63 -9.66
N PRO A 227 -3.14 24.94 -10.40
CA PRO A 227 -3.13 24.81 -11.87
C PRO A 227 -2.27 25.87 -12.59
N ASP A 228 -1.88 26.96 -11.92
CA ASP A 228 -1.02 28.00 -12.50
C ASP A 228 0.46 27.60 -12.57
N ARG A 229 0.91 26.70 -11.67
CA ARG A 229 2.34 26.40 -11.48
C ARG A 229 2.67 24.94 -11.15
N GLU A 230 1.66 24.10 -10.93
CA GLU A 230 1.78 22.70 -10.52
C GLU A 230 2.55 22.49 -9.20
N ILE A 231 2.25 23.31 -8.17
CA ILE A 231 2.85 23.21 -6.82
C ILE A 231 1.75 23.27 -5.76
N PRO A 232 1.84 22.51 -4.65
CA PRO A 232 2.85 21.49 -4.33
C PRO A 232 2.48 20.08 -4.83
N GLN A 233 3.49 19.24 -5.07
CA GLN A 233 3.29 17.82 -5.43
C GLN A 233 2.98 16.99 -4.17
N ALA A 234 1.90 16.19 -4.25
CA ALA A 234 1.51 15.19 -3.25
C ALA A 234 1.41 15.73 -1.80
N GLN A 235 0.91 16.93 -1.60
CA GLN A 235 0.78 17.56 -0.29
C GLN A 235 -0.51 18.37 -0.24
N SER A 236 -1.30 18.23 0.82
CA SER A 236 -2.49 19.06 1.09
C SER A 236 -2.16 20.40 1.79
N ALA A 237 -0.87 20.62 2.13
CA ALA A 237 -0.39 21.79 2.86
C ALA A 237 -0.30 23.06 1.99
N HIS A 238 -1.43 23.49 1.43
CA HIS A 238 -1.57 24.70 0.63
C HIS A 238 -2.99 25.27 0.68
N ASP A 239 -3.12 26.54 0.31
CA ASP A 239 -4.34 27.34 0.44
C ASP A 239 -5.58 26.70 -0.21
N THR A 240 -5.50 26.19 -1.45
CA THR A 240 -6.70 25.67 -2.15
C THR A 240 -7.34 24.47 -1.45
N PHE A 241 -6.55 23.58 -0.84
CA PHE A 241 -7.09 22.44 -0.09
C PHE A 241 -7.80 22.91 1.18
N TRP A 242 -7.12 23.75 1.97
CA TRP A 242 -7.66 24.24 3.23
C TRP A 242 -8.82 25.24 3.04
N ASP A 243 -8.86 25.97 1.92
CA ASP A 243 -10.03 26.76 1.54
C ASP A 243 -11.25 25.85 1.28
N PHE A 244 -11.06 24.76 0.50
CA PHE A 244 -12.11 23.78 0.26
C PHE A 244 -12.61 23.17 1.57
N VAL A 245 -11.70 22.63 2.40
CA VAL A 245 -12.05 21.96 3.66
C VAL A 245 -12.76 22.89 4.64
N SER A 246 -12.33 24.15 4.72
CA SER A 246 -12.96 25.13 5.63
C SER A 246 -14.34 25.64 5.15
N LEU A 247 -14.66 25.49 3.87
CA LEU A 247 -15.96 25.87 3.29
C LEU A 247 -16.92 24.69 3.07
N HIS A 248 -16.40 23.47 2.96
CA HIS A 248 -17.16 22.23 2.77
C HIS A 248 -17.04 21.40 4.03
N THR A 249 -17.87 21.71 5.03
CA THR A 249 -17.73 21.17 6.38
C THR A 249 -17.92 19.65 6.46
N GLU A 250 -18.58 19.02 5.47
CA GLU A 250 -18.64 17.55 5.32
C GLU A 250 -17.24 16.88 5.26
N ALA A 251 -16.20 17.62 4.85
CA ALA A 251 -14.82 17.13 4.73
C ALA A 251 -14.09 16.96 6.07
N GLN A 252 -14.64 17.46 7.18
CA GLN A 252 -13.91 17.55 8.45
C GLN A 252 -13.58 16.18 9.04
N HIS A 253 -14.49 15.21 8.96
CA HIS A 253 -14.23 13.88 9.52
C HIS A 253 -13.06 13.19 8.80
N HIS A 254 -13.09 13.11 7.47
CA HIS A 254 -11.98 12.53 6.71
C HIS A 254 -10.66 13.31 6.91
N THR A 255 -10.73 14.65 6.96
CA THR A 255 -9.55 15.48 7.23
C THR A 255 -8.90 15.13 8.58
N MET A 256 -9.71 14.86 9.62
CA MET A 256 -9.20 14.44 10.92
C MET A 256 -8.40 13.14 10.83
N TRP A 257 -8.88 12.16 10.06
CA TRP A 257 -8.14 10.92 9.79
C TRP A 257 -6.85 11.19 9.02
N ASN A 258 -6.87 12.03 7.98
CA ASN A 258 -5.69 12.37 7.19
C ASN A 258 -4.62 13.14 7.99
N MET A 259 -5.05 14.00 8.92
CA MET A 259 -4.15 14.72 9.84
C MET A 259 -3.63 13.85 10.98
N SER A 260 -4.33 12.76 11.31
CA SER A 260 -3.77 11.72 12.16
C SER A 260 -2.64 10.96 11.47
N ASP A 261 -1.93 10.15 12.23
CA ASP A 261 -0.85 9.32 11.68
C ASP A 261 -1.36 8.26 10.67
N ARG A 262 -2.68 8.01 10.59
CA ARG A 262 -3.29 7.18 9.54
C ARG A 262 -3.00 7.72 8.12
N GLY A 263 -2.67 9.01 7.98
CA GLY A 263 -2.23 9.62 6.73
C GLY A 263 -0.76 9.32 6.35
N ILE A 264 0.02 8.73 7.25
CA ILE A 264 1.45 8.40 7.07
C ILE A 264 1.76 6.97 7.56
N PRO A 265 1.10 5.93 7.02
CA PRO A 265 1.29 4.56 7.47
C PRO A 265 2.75 4.12 7.32
N ARG A 266 3.21 3.24 8.21
CA ARG A 266 4.57 2.66 8.18
C ARG A 266 4.77 1.79 6.95
N SER A 267 3.73 1.10 6.52
CA SER A 267 3.74 0.19 5.38
C SER A 267 2.30 -0.02 4.90
N TYR A 268 2.12 -0.41 3.65
CA TYR A 268 0.83 -0.95 3.20
C TYR A 268 0.38 -2.15 4.06
N ARG A 269 1.32 -2.97 4.56
CA ARG A 269 1.07 -4.17 5.37
C ARG A 269 0.49 -3.88 6.75
N THR A 270 0.65 -2.65 7.24
CA THR A 270 0.28 -2.22 8.59
C THR A 270 -0.79 -1.13 8.58
N MET A 271 -1.68 -1.16 7.59
CA MET A 271 -2.85 -0.30 7.53
C MET A 271 -4.12 -1.13 7.34
N GLU A 272 -5.23 -0.59 7.86
CA GLU A 272 -6.56 -1.12 7.58
C GLU A 272 -6.97 -0.79 6.15
N GLY A 273 -8.04 -1.44 5.69
CA GLY A 273 -8.73 -1.11 4.45
C GLY A 273 -10.24 -1.09 4.68
N PHE A 274 -10.96 -0.25 3.96
CA PHE A 274 -12.38 -0.06 4.15
C PHE A 274 -13.06 0.13 2.80
N GLY A 275 -14.21 -0.51 2.60
CA GLY A 275 -15.06 -0.27 1.44
C GLY A 275 -15.67 1.14 1.42
N VAL A 276 -15.66 1.83 2.57
CA VAL A 276 -16.29 3.13 2.86
C VAL A 276 -17.83 3.09 2.79
N HIS A 277 -18.34 2.74 1.62
CA HIS A 277 -19.75 2.66 1.32
C HIS A 277 -20.43 1.51 2.06
N THR A 278 -21.73 1.68 2.26
CA THR A 278 -22.62 0.57 2.63
C THR A 278 -23.01 -0.18 1.36
N PHE A 279 -22.83 -1.50 1.39
CA PHE A 279 -23.23 -2.44 0.34
C PHE A 279 -24.48 -3.19 0.80
N ARG A 280 -25.21 -3.77 -0.17
CA ARG A 280 -26.29 -4.71 0.10
C ARG A 280 -25.81 -6.13 -0.16
N LEU A 281 -26.04 -7.02 0.78
CA LEU A 281 -25.75 -8.45 0.64
C LEU A 281 -27.07 -9.21 0.49
N VAL A 282 -27.07 -10.22 -0.38
CA VAL A 282 -28.28 -10.99 -0.73
C VAL A 282 -27.99 -12.47 -0.57
N ASN A 283 -28.72 -13.13 0.32
CA ASN A 283 -28.55 -14.56 0.57
C ASN A 283 -29.26 -15.43 -0.48
N ALA A 284 -29.15 -16.75 -0.36
CA ALA A 284 -29.77 -17.69 -1.29
C ALA A 284 -31.32 -17.68 -1.27
N ALA A 285 -31.94 -17.19 -0.19
CA ALA A 285 -33.38 -17.03 -0.08
C ALA A 285 -33.89 -15.69 -0.65
N GLY A 286 -32.98 -14.82 -1.12
CA GLY A 286 -33.31 -13.48 -1.60
C GLY A 286 -33.52 -12.45 -0.47
N GLU A 287 -33.19 -12.80 0.76
CA GLU A 287 -33.23 -11.86 1.89
C GLU A 287 -31.98 -10.98 1.88
N THR A 288 -32.13 -9.76 2.38
CA THR A 288 -31.09 -8.74 2.29
C THR A 288 -30.65 -8.20 3.65
N VAL A 289 -29.37 -7.85 3.72
CA VAL A 289 -28.77 -7.08 4.82
C VAL A 289 -27.87 -5.99 4.24
N LEU A 290 -27.67 -4.92 4.99
CA LEU A 290 -26.69 -3.89 4.66
C LEU A 290 -25.35 -4.23 5.33
N ALA A 291 -24.24 -3.91 4.68
CA ALA A 291 -22.92 -4.22 5.21
C ALA A 291 -21.84 -3.20 4.84
N LYS A 292 -20.88 -2.99 5.73
CA LYS A 292 -19.62 -2.28 5.43
C LYS A 292 -18.45 -3.26 5.50
N PHE A 293 -17.57 -3.23 4.49
CA PHE A 293 -16.38 -4.11 4.41
C PHE A 293 -15.15 -3.50 5.08
N HIS A 294 -14.39 -4.34 5.77
CA HIS A 294 -13.18 -4.00 6.52
C HIS A 294 -12.06 -4.99 6.24
N TRP A 295 -10.85 -4.52 5.99
CA TRP A 295 -9.61 -5.30 6.00
C TRP A 295 -8.84 -4.99 7.27
N LYS A 296 -8.66 -5.99 8.12
CA LYS A 296 -7.90 -5.89 9.38
C LYS A 296 -6.51 -6.50 9.20
N PRO A 297 -5.41 -5.73 9.29
CA PRO A 297 -4.05 -6.25 9.09
C PRO A 297 -3.66 -7.17 10.25
N LYS A 298 -3.07 -8.33 9.95
CA LYS A 298 -2.56 -9.25 10.99
C LYS A 298 -1.33 -8.68 11.73
N LEU A 299 -0.61 -7.76 11.10
CA LEU A 299 0.54 -7.05 11.67
C LEU A 299 0.17 -5.79 12.46
N GLY A 300 -1.12 -5.51 12.64
CA GLY A 300 -1.59 -4.31 13.32
C GLY A 300 -1.53 -3.05 12.49
N VAL A 301 -1.95 -1.94 13.12
CA VAL A 301 -1.95 -0.61 12.50
C VAL A 301 -0.77 0.18 13.03
N HIS A 302 0.12 0.57 12.13
CA HIS A 302 1.35 1.28 12.47
C HIS A 302 1.63 2.38 11.48
N SER A 303 2.18 3.47 11.99
CA SER A 303 2.42 4.70 11.24
C SER A 303 3.78 5.30 11.54
N LEU A 304 4.29 6.10 10.60
CA LEU A 304 5.51 6.87 10.76
C LEU A 304 5.27 8.08 11.68
N THR A 305 6.35 8.72 12.13
CA THR A 305 6.25 10.11 12.61
C THR A 305 6.35 11.06 11.41
N TRP A 306 5.83 12.29 11.53
CA TRP A 306 5.81 13.20 10.38
C TRP A 306 7.20 13.54 9.83
N GLU A 307 8.16 13.83 10.71
CA GLU A 307 9.55 14.11 10.33
C GLU A 307 10.20 12.93 9.60
N GLU A 308 10.01 11.71 10.12
CA GLU A 308 10.50 10.48 9.48
C GLU A 308 9.90 10.29 8.09
N SER A 309 8.59 10.54 7.95
CA SER A 309 7.87 10.47 6.68
C SER A 309 8.41 11.44 5.63
N GLN A 310 8.75 12.67 6.03
CA GLN A 310 9.35 13.69 5.17
C GLN A 310 10.77 13.33 4.75
N MET A 311 11.57 12.77 5.67
CA MET A 311 12.91 12.28 5.34
C MET A 311 12.85 11.12 4.34
N LEU A 312 11.95 10.15 4.55
CA LEU A 312 11.71 9.05 3.62
C LEU A 312 11.36 9.54 2.23
N ALA A 313 10.50 10.56 2.12
CA ALA A 313 10.06 11.08 0.84
C ALA A 313 11.20 11.61 -0.05
N GLY A 314 12.31 12.04 0.55
CA GLY A 314 13.51 12.46 -0.17
C GLY A 314 14.56 11.35 -0.38
N MET A 315 14.74 10.49 0.62
CA MET A 315 15.82 9.49 0.62
C MET A 315 15.44 8.18 -0.09
N ASP A 316 14.20 7.71 0.10
CA ASP A 316 13.64 6.55 -0.60
C ASP A 316 12.16 6.82 -0.94
N PRO A 317 11.87 7.54 -2.04
CA PRO A 317 10.49 7.79 -2.45
C PRO A 317 9.73 6.51 -2.82
N ASP A 318 10.40 5.35 -2.88
CA ASP A 318 9.87 4.04 -3.18
C ASP A 318 9.66 3.14 -1.97
N TYR A 319 9.72 3.70 -0.76
CA TYR A 319 9.72 2.96 0.50
C TYR A 319 8.57 1.96 0.67
N HIS A 320 7.30 2.33 0.47
CA HIS A 320 6.18 1.40 0.68
C HIS A 320 6.13 0.31 -0.38
N ARG A 321 6.50 0.64 -1.62
CA ARG A 321 6.63 -0.35 -2.70
C ARG A 321 7.76 -1.34 -2.42
N ARG A 322 8.91 -0.84 -1.98
CA ARG A 322 10.05 -1.66 -1.57
C ARG A 322 9.68 -2.56 -0.40
N ASP A 323 9.11 -2.01 0.67
CA ASP A 323 8.65 -2.77 1.84
C ASP A 323 7.68 -3.91 1.46
N LEU A 324 6.73 -3.66 0.56
CA LEU A 324 5.81 -4.70 0.09
C LEU A 324 6.54 -5.85 -0.63
N TYR A 325 7.45 -5.51 -1.54
CA TYR A 325 8.15 -6.53 -2.33
C TYR A 325 9.18 -7.27 -1.48
N ASP A 326 10.01 -6.55 -0.73
CA ASP A 326 11.03 -7.12 0.13
C ASP A 326 10.41 -8.07 1.18
N ALA A 327 9.23 -7.72 1.72
CA ALA A 327 8.51 -8.61 2.64
C ALA A 327 8.06 -9.92 1.97
N ILE A 328 7.57 -9.87 0.73
CA ILE A 328 7.17 -11.08 -0.03
C ILE A 328 8.40 -11.92 -0.38
N GLU A 329 9.49 -11.28 -0.79
CA GLU A 329 10.78 -11.94 -1.10
C GLU A 329 11.37 -12.63 0.14
N ALA A 330 11.27 -12.00 1.31
CA ALA A 330 11.67 -12.60 2.58
C ALA A 330 10.74 -13.71 3.10
N GLY A 331 9.61 -13.97 2.42
CA GLY A 331 8.58 -14.91 2.89
C GLY A 331 7.73 -14.39 4.05
N ALA A 332 7.90 -13.12 4.44
CA ALA A 332 7.08 -12.42 5.45
C ALA A 332 5.78 -11.90 4.81
N TYR A 333 4.95 -12.82 4.32
CA TYR A 333 3.78 -12.50 3.51
C TYR A 333 2.78 -11.59 4.24
N PRO A 334 2.38 -10.46 3.62
CA PRO A 334 1.33 -9.61 4.17
C PRO A 334 -0.02 -10.32 4.23
N GLU A 335 -0.71 -10.21 5.38
CA GLU A 335 -2.01 -10.84 5.60
C GLU A 335 -3.04 -9.86 6.19
N TRP A 336 -4.26 -9.94 5.67
CA TRP A 336 -5.43 -9.23 6.20
C TRP A 336 -6.60 -10.18 6.37
N GLU A 337 -7.38 -9.96 7.43
CA GLU A 337 -8.69 -10.59 7.58
C GLU A 337 -9.75 -9.67 6.97
N LEU A 338 -10.55 -10.19 6.05
CA LEU A 338 -11.75 -9.52 5.56
C LEU A 338 -12.82 -9.68 6.62
N GLY A 339 -13.49 -8.60 6.98
CA GLY A 339 -14.65 -8.61 7.84
C GLY A 339 -15.76 -7.71 7.34
N ILE A 340 -16.95 -7.91 7.88
CA ILE A 340 -18.13 -7.09 7.63
C ILE A 340 -18.79 -6.65 8.93
N GLN A 341 -19.21 -5.40 8.98
CA GLN A 341 -20.30 -4.98 9.86
C GLN A 341 -21.62 -5.26 9.14
N VAL A 342 -22.65 -5.65 9.87
CA VAL A 342 -23.93 -6.08 9.30
C VAL A 342 -25.06 -5.32 9.97
N PHE A 343 -25.97 -4.79 9.16
CA PHE A 343 -27.09 -3.96 9.60
C PHE A 343 -28.40 -4.46 8.96
N PRO A 344 -29.54 -4.21 9.62
CA PRO A 344 -30.85 -4.46 9.01
C PRO A 344 -31.02 -3.63 7.71
N ASP A 345 -31.54 -4.25 6.66
CA ASP A 345 -31.93 -3.56 5.42
C ASP A 345 -33.34 -2.96 5.58
N THR A 346 -33.41 -1.77 6.16
CA THR A 346 -34.65 -1.04 6.40
C THR A 346 -34.92 -0.02 5.28
N PRO A 347 -36.18 0.39 5.05
CA PRO A 347 -36.49 1.40 4.02
C PRO A 347 -35.76 2.74 4.18
N ASP A 348 -35.42 3.11 5.42
CA ASP A 348 -34.72 4.36 5.71
C ASP A 348 -33.18 4.20 5.63
N GLU A 349 -32.67 2.97 5.46
CA GLU A 349 -31.25 2.64 5.37
C GLU A 349 -30.41 3.29 6.51
N THR A 350 -30.98 3.35 7.71
CA THR A 350 -30.32 3.89 8.92
C THR A 350 -30.07 2.83 9.98
N PHE A 351 -29.07 3.08 10.83
CA PHE A 351 -28.75 2.23 11.97
C PHE A 351 -28.28 3.07 13.16
N GLU A 352 -28.95 2.95 14.32
CA GLU A 352 -28.61 3.71 15.54
C GLU A 352 -28.51 5.25 15.30
N GLY A 353 -29.39 5.78 14.44
CA GLY A 353 -29.40 7.20 14.08
C GLY A 353 -28.34 7.63 13.07
N ILE A 354 -27.53 6.70 12.56
CA ILE A 354 -26.56 6.94 11.49
C ILE A 354 -27.21 6.61 10.16
N ASP A 355 -27.15 7.56 9.22
CA ASP A 355 -27.51 7.31 7.84
C ASP A 355 -26.42 6.50 7.15
N LEU A 356 -26.73 5.27 6.74
CA LEU A 356 -25.75 4.37 6.15
C LEU A 356 -25.38 4.75 4.72
N LEU A 357 -26.12 5.69 4.10
CA LEU A 357 -25.84 6.21 2.76
C LEU A 357 -24.86 7.39 2.79
N ASP A 358 -24.53 7.92 3.97
CA ASP A 358 -23.56 9.00 4.12
C ASP A 358 -22.12 8.42 4.17
N PRO A 359 -21.30 8.61 3.12
CA PRO A 359 -19.92 8.11 3.09
C PRO A 359 -18.98 8.86 4.05
N THR A 360 -19.42 9.96 4.67
CA THR A 360 -18.66 10.70 5.68
C THR A 360 -18.84 10.13 7.09
N LYS A 361 -19.66 9.08 7.25
CA LYS A 361 -19.98 8.46 8.54
C LYS A 361 -19.46 7.03 8.66
N ILE A 362 -18.85 6.71 9.81
CA ILE A 362 -18.61 5.35 10.27
C ILE A 362 -19.80 4.85 11.09
N VAL A 363 -19.89 3.53 11.23
CA VAL A 363 -20.60 2.90 12.36
C VAL A 363 -19.54 2.42 13.35
N PRO A 364 -19.49 2.97 14.58
CA PRO A 364 -18.56 2.50 15.61
C PRO A 364 -18.64 0.98 15.83
N GLU A 365 -17.50 0.32 16.04
CA GLU A 365 -17.43 -1.13 16.21
C GLU A 365 -18.16 -1.61 17.48
N GLU A 366 -18.33 -0.72 18.45
CA GLU A 366 -19.10 -0.95 19.67
C GLU A 366 -20.61 -1.08 19.41
N LEU A 367 -21.13 -0.48 18.33
CA LEU A 367 -22.53 -0.62 17.92
C LEU A 367 -22.73 -1.83 17.00
N ALA A 368 -21.77 -2.09 16.13
CA ALA A 368 -21.78 -3.24 15.22
C ALA A 368 -20.36 -3.81 15.07
N PRO A 369 -20.06 -4.97 15.68
CA PRO A 369 -18.72 -5.54 15.61
C PRO A 369 -18.39 -6.01 14.20
N VAL A 370 -17.12 -5.90 13.81
CA VAL A 370 -16.61 -6.46 12.55
C VAL A 370 -16.53 -7.97 12.65
N GLN A 371 -17.32 -8.68 11.85
CA GLN A 371 -17.34 -10.14 11.80
C GLN A 371 -16.36 -10.64 10.72
N PRO A 372 -15.39 -11.51 11.05
CA PRO A 372 -14.43 -12.00 10.08
C PRO A 372 -15.06 -13.01 9.11
N ILE A 373 -14.80 -12.83 7.81
CA ILE A 373 -15.39 -13.60 6.71
C ILE A 373 -14.38 -14.28 5.76
N GLY A 374 -13.10 -13.95 5.88
CA GLY A 374 -12.04 -14.66 5.16
C GLY A 374 -10.68 -14.04 5.40
N LYS A 375 -9.63 -14.65 4.84
CA LYS A 375 -8.25 -14.16 4.93
C LYS A 375 -7.66 -13.97 3.55
N MET A 376 -6.94 -12.88 3.35
CA MET A 376 -6.11 -12.65 2.19
C MET A 376 -4.63 -12.73 2.57
N THR A 377 -3.85 -13.46 1.77
CA THR A 377 -2.38 -13.53 1.88
C THR A 377 -1.78 -13.12 0.54
N LEU A 378 -0.98 -12.04 0.53
CA LEU A 378 -0.21 -11.61 -0.64
C LEU A 378 1.14 -12.31 -0.65
N ASN A 379 1.44 -13.05 -1.71
CA ASN A 379 2.59 -13.98 -1.70
C ASN A 379 3.41 -13.98 -2.99
N ARG A 380 3.08 -13.14 -3.97
CA ARG A 380 3.86 -13.02 -5.20
C ARG A 380 3.95 -11.58 -5.68
N THR A 381 5.15 -11.14 -6.05
CA THR A 381 5.41 -9.84 -6.68
C THR A 381 5.05 -9.91 -8.18
N PRO A 382 4.78 -8.79 -8.87
CA PRO A 382 4.55 -8.81 -10.31
C PRO A 382 5.84 -9.14 -11.08
N THR A 383 5.72 -9.88 -12.17
CA THR A 383 6.84 -10.11 -13.10
C THR A 383 7.15 -8.84 -13.90
N ASN A 384 6.12 -8.07 -14.28
CA ASN A 384 6.28 -6.79 -14.95
C ASN A 384 5.33 -5.73 -14.37
N PHE A 385 5.90 -4.70 -13.75
CA PHE A 385 5.14 -3.64 -13.11
C PHE A 385 4.15 -2.95 -14.07
N PHE A 386 4.57 -2.60 -15.29
CA PHE A 386 3.71 -1.90 -16.22
C PHE A 386 2.54 -2.78 -16.67
N ALA A 387 2.85 -4.00 -17.11
CA ALA A 387 1.87 -4.91 -17.68
C ALA A 387 0.78 -5.33 -16.68
N GLU A 388 1.12 -5.34 -15.38
CA GLU A 388 0.26 -5.83 -14.30
C GLU A 388 -0.24 -4.69 -13.41
N VAL A 389 0.66 -3.95 -12.75
CA VAL A 389 0.30 -2.91 -11.78
C VAL A 389 -0.19 -1.62 -12.46
N GLU A 390 0.47 -1.17 -13.53
CA GLU A 390 0.04 0.04 -14.22
C GLU A 390 -1.27 -0.21 -15.01
N GLN A 391 -1.39 -1.35 -15.70
CA GLN A 391 -2.55 -1.65 -16.55
C GLN A 391 -3.76 -2.28 -15.85
N VAL A 392 -3.66 -2.72 -14.59
CA VAL A 392 -4.86 -3.24 -13.88
C VAL A 392 -5.95 -2.16 -13.81
N ALA A 393 -7.19 -2.54 -14.11
CA ALA A 393 -8.37 -1.71 -14.03
C ALA A 393 -9.28 -2.27 -12.93
N PHE A 394 -9.40 -1.53 -11.83
CA PHE A 394 -10.39 -1.78 -10.80
C PHE A 394 -11.65 -0.98 -11.09
N HIS A 395 -12.81 -1.51 -10.74
CA HIS A 395 -14.09 -0.81 -10.90
C HIS A 395 -15.13 -1.33 -9.90
N LEU A 396 -15.71 -0.43 -9.11
CA LEU A 396 -16.76 -0.77 -8.14
C LEU A 396 -18.03 -1.42 -8.72
N GLY A 397 -18.27 -1.33 -10.03
CA GLY A 397 -19.37 -2.01 -10.71
C GLY A 397 -19.06 -3.46 -11.10
N HIS A 398 -17.83 -3.93 -10.87
CA HIS A 398 -17.51 -5.36 -10.95
C HIS A 398 -18.02 -6.06 -9.69
N LEU A 399 -19.27 -6.54 -9.74
CA LEU A 399 -19.96 -7.18 -8.63
C LEU A 399 -20.26 -8.65 -8.93
N PRO A 400 -20.09 -9.56 -7.95
CA PRO A 400 -20.51 -10.95 -8.05
C PRO A 400 -21.99 -11.10 -7.66
N PRO A 401 -22.64 -12.23 -7.99
CA PRO A 401 -23.96 -12.55 -7.45
C PRO A 401 -23.96 -12.47 -5.91
N GLY A 402 -25.00 -11.86 -5.33
CA GLY A 402 -25.15 -11.76 -3.88
C GLY A 402 -24.53 -10.53 -3.21
N ILE A 403 -23.92 -9.62 -3.98
CA ILE A 403 -23.46 -8.31 -3.54
C ILE A 403 -24.02 -7.26 -4.49
N ASP A 404 -24.66 -6.23 -3.95
CA ASP A 404 -25.29 -5.14 -4.69
C ASP A 404 -24.96 -3.78 -4.03
N VAL A 405 -25.30 -2.70 -4.72
CA VAL A 405 -25.02 -1.31 -4.31
C VAL A 405 -26.16 -0.74 -3.46
N THR A 406 -25.93 0.44 -2.88
CA THR A 406 -26.94 1.24 -2.18
C THR A 406 -27.10 2.61 -2.83
N ASN A 407 -28.00 3.44 -2.32
CA ASN A 407 -28.27 4.78 -2.83
C ASN A 407 -27.25 5.85 -2.39
N ASP A 408 -26.11 5.45 -1.80
CA ASP A 408 -25.00 6.36 -1.47
C ASP A 408 -24.60 7.17 -2.74
N PRO A 409 -24.77 8.50 -2.73
CA PRO A 409 -24.62 9.31 -3.93
C PRO A 409 -23.16 9.38 -4.43
N LEU A 410 -22.18 9.24 -3.54
CA LEU A 410 -20.78 9.09 -3.92
C LEU A 410 -20.54 7.72 -4.58
N PHE A 411 -21.09 6.65 -4.01
CA PHE A 411 -20.99 5.30 -4.58
C PHE A 411 -21.57 5.28 -6.00
N GLN A 412 -22.77 5.81 -6.20
CA GLN A 412 -23.45 5.85 -7.50
C GLN A 412 -22.63 6.57 -8.59
N ALA A 413 -22.03 7.72 -8.28
CA ALA A 413 -21.18 8.43 -9.24
C ALA A 413 -19.92 7.62 -9.63
N ARG A 414 -19.34 6.88 -8.67
CA ARG A 414 -18.16 6.04 -8.92
C ARG A 414 -18.46 4.85 -9.83
N LEU A 415 -19.70 4.38 -9.89
CA LEU A 415 -20.11 3.32 -10.84
C LEU A 415 -19.93 3.79 -12.31
N PHE A 416 -20.18 5.07 -12.60
CA PHE A 416 -19.92 5.61 -13.93
C PHE A 416 -18.42 5.86 -14.18
N SER A 417 -17.76 6.60 -13.29
CA SER A 417 -16.42 7.15 -13.52
C SER A 417 -15.35 6.09 -13.81
N TYR A 418 -15.41 4.95 -13.11
CA TYR A 418 -14.39 3.91 -13.22
C TYR A 418 -14.48 3.11 -14.52
N LEU A 419 -15.64 3.10 -15.17
CA LEU A 419 -15.81 2.52 -16.50
C LEU A 419 -15.28 3.49 -17.58
N ASP A 420 -15.69 4.76 -17.49
CA ASP A 420 -15.34 5.81 -18.45
C ASP A 420 -13.82 6.09 -18.53
N THR A 421 -13.17 6.25 -17.38
CA THR A 421 -11.76 6.67 -17.33
C THR A 421 -10.79 5.67 -18.01
N GLN A 422 -11.19 4.41 -18.19
CA GLN A 422 -10.35 3.41 -18.85
C GLN A 422 -10.20 3.64 -20.35
N ILE A 423 -11.16 4.32 -20.99
CA ILE A 423 -11.15 4.55 -22.43
C ILE A 423 -9.91 5.33 -22.87
N THR A 424 -9.54 6.38 -22.13
CA THR A 424 -8.33 7.16 -22.41
C THR A 424 -7.09 6.49 -21.82
N ARG A 425 -7.18 6.00 -20.58
CA ARG A 425 -6.03 5.43 -19.86
C ARG A 425 -5.48 4.17 -20.53
N LEU A 426 -6.36 3.29 -21.00
CA LEU A 426 -6.02 1.98 -21.58
C LEU A 426 -6.34 1.90 -23.08
N GLY A 427 -6.60 3.05 -23.70
CA GLY A 427 -6.67 3.20 -25.15
C GLY A 427 -7.97 2.71 -25.81
N GLY A 428 -8.94 2.16 -25.09
CA GLY A 428 -10.21 1.78 -25.68
C GLY A 428 -11.07 0.83 -24.84
N PRO A 429 -12.16 0.30 -25.42
CA PRO A 429 -13.18 -0.47 -24.69
C PRO A 429 -12.75 -1.90 -24.35
N ASN A 430 -11.67 -2.42 -24.94
CA ASN A 430 -11.21 -3.80 -24.73
C ASN A 430 -10.23 -3.96 -23.55
N PHE A 431 -10.22 -3.03 -22.59
CA PHE A 431 -9.29 -3.06 -21.45
C PHE A 431 -9.41 -4.31 -20.56
N SER A 432 -10.59 -4.95 -20.55
CA SER A 432 -10.84 -6.23 -19.87
C SER A 432 -10.06 -7.40 -20.47
N GLN A 433 -9.58 -7.26 -21.72
CA GLN A 433 -8.80 -8.29 -22.41
C GLN A 433 -7.30 -8.19 -22.17
N ILE A 434 -6.83 -7.16 -21.47
CA ILE A 434 -5.44 -7.07 -20.99
C ILE A 434 -5.24 -8.18 -19.94
N PRO A 435 -4.13 -8.96 -19.96
CA PRO A 435 -3.99 -10.17 -19.16
C PRO A 435 -4.35 -10.08 -17.67
N ILE A 436 -3.96 -8.99 -16.99
CA ILE A 436 -4.27 -8.79 -15.56
C ILE A 436 -5.76 -8.46 -15.29
N ASN A 437 -6.52 -8.07 -16.32
CA ASN A 437 -7.95 -7.72 -16.19
C ASN A 437 -8.90 -8.84 -16.64
N ARG A 438 -8.35 -9.92 -17.22
CA ARG A 438 -9.19 -11.00 -17.77
C ARG A 438 -9.92 -11.72 -16.63
N PRO A 439 -11.24 -11.93 -16.74
CA PRO A 439 -11.97 -12.72 -15.76
C PRO A 439 -11.52 -14.19 -15.83
N HIS A 440 -11.61 -14.89 -14.69
CA HIS A 440 -11.39 -16.33 -14.63
C HIS A 440 -12.70 -17.12 -14.87
N ALA A 441 -13.83 -16.41 -14.97
CA ALA A 441 -15.12 -16.94 -15.41
C ALA A 441 -15.29 -16.79 -16.93
N ALA A 442 -16.13 -17.65 -17.52
CA ALA A 442 -16.42 -17.64 -18.96
C ALA A 442 -17.14 -16.36 -19.39
N VAL A 443 -16.66 -15.72 -20.47
CA VAL A 443 -17.27 -14.52 -21.07
C VAL A 443 -17.97 -14.90 -22.36
N ASN A 444 -19.30 -14.78 -22.36
CA ASN A 444 -20.16 -15.05 -23.51
C ASN A 444 -21.06 -13.84 -23.79
N ASP A 445 -20.45 -12.75 -24.27
CA ASP A 445 -21.13 -11.50 -24.58
C ASP A 445 -21.42 -11.30 -26.09
N MET A 446 -22.06 -10.18 -26.40
CA MET A 446 -22.36 -9.76 -27.77
C MET A 446 -21.57 -8.50 -28.19
N PHE A 447 -20.51 -8.13 -27.47
CA PHE A 447 -19.68 -6.98 -27.78
C PHE A 447 -18.66 -7.33 -28.87
N ARG A 448 -18.44 -6.44 -29.84
CA ARG A 448 -17.55 -6.69 -31.00
C ARG A 448 -16.69 -5.46 -31.29
N ASP A 449 -15.64 -5.69 -32.08
CA ASP A 449 -14.69 -4.69 -32.58
C ASP A 449 -13.90 -3.99 -31.45
N GLY A 450 -13.74 -2.66 -31.54
CA GLY A 450 -12.96 -1.85 -30.60
C GLY A 450 -11.44 -1.92 -30.81
N LEU A 451 -10.73 -0.91 -30.30
CA LEU A 451 -9.26 -0.87 -30.40
C LEU A 451 -8.65 -2.08 -29.67
N HIS A 452 -7.60 -2.67 -30.27
CA HIS A 452 -6.82 -3.77 -29.67
C HIS A 452 -7.65 -5.01 -29.27
N GLN A 453 -8.64 -5.40 -30.09
CA GLN A 453 -9.40 -6.64 -29.92
C GLN A 453 -8.46 -7.87 -29.94
N HIS A 454 -8.34 -8.58 -28.81
CA HIS A 454 -7.55 -9.81 -28.69
C HIS A 454 -8.36 -11.06 -29.01
N ALA A 455 -9.66 -11.06 -28.69
CA ALA A 455 -10.51 -12.22 -28.89
C ALA A 455 -10.90 -12.37 -30.37
N VAL A 456 -10.95 -13.61 -30.84
CA VAL A 456 -11.52 -13.95 -32.15
C VAL A 456 -12.85 -14.66 -31.91
N HIS A 457 -13.92 -13.88 -31.85
CA HIS A 457 -15.26 -14.40 -31.62
C HIS A 457 -15.77 -15.16 -32.84
N ALA A 458 -16.17 -16.41 -32.66
CA ALA A 458 -16.91 -17.18 -33.67
C ALA A 458 -18.41 -16.86 -33.61
N GLY A 459 -19.16 -17.25 -34.65
CA GLY A 459 -20.60 -16.98 -34.78
C GLY A 459 -20.91 -15.82 -35.73
N VAL A 460 -22.17 -15.71 -36.15
CA VAL A 460 -22.63 -14.73 -37.15
C VAL A 460 -23.68 -13.74 -36.61
N ALA A 461 -24.16 -13.92 -35.39
CA ALA A 461 -25.25 -13.14 -34.81
C ALA A 461 -24.91 -12.60 -33.40
N PRO A 462 -24.14 -11.49 -33.30
CA PRO A 462 -23.90 -10.78 -32.05
C PRO A 462 -25.10 -9.90 -31.66
N TYR A 463 -26.30 -10.48 -31.68
CA TYR A 463 -27.56 -9.81 -31.32
C TYR A 463 -28.59 -10.82 -30.82
N ARG A 464 -29.63 -10.33 -30.14
CA ARG A 464 -30.77 -11.15 -29.72
C ARG A 464 -32.11 -10.48 -30.02
N PRO A 465 -33.19 -11.27 -30.22
CA PRO A 465 -33.15 -12.72 -30.44
C PRO A 465 -32.49 -13.06 -31.78
N ASN A 466 -31.87 -14.23 -31.91
CA ASN A 466 -31.29 -14.71 -33.16
C ASN A 466 -31.56 -16.22 -33.35
N SER A 467 -31.61 -16.69 -34.60
CA SER A 467 -31.67 -18.13 -34.93
C SER A 467 -30.41 -18.65 -35.61
N LEU A 468 -29.57 -17.76 -36.16
CA LEU A 468 -28.37 -18.14 -36.91
C LEU A 468 -27.28 -18.76 -36.02
N ASP A 469 -27.18 -18.32 -34.75
CA ASP A 469 -26.31 -18.92 -33.74
C ASP A 469 -27.11 -19.76 -32.72
N GLY A 470 -28.29 -20.25 -33.12
CA GLY A 470 -29.13 -21.11 -32.28
C GLY A 470 -29.69 -20.42 -31.03
N GLY A 471 -29.75 -19.09 -31.03
CA GLY A 471 -30.21 -18.29 -29.89
C GLY A 471 -29.13 -17.95 -28.88
N ASN A 472 -27.90 -18.44 -29.05
CA ASN A 472 -26.80 -18.18 -28.13
C ASN A 472 -26.25 -16.75 -28.21
N PRO A 473 -25.59 -16.25 -27.13
CA PRO A 473 -25.63 -16.83 -25.76
C PRO A 473 -27.07 -16.85 -25.20
N PHE A 474 -27.40 -17.49 -24.07
CA PHE A 474 -28.72 -17.37 -23.40
C PHE A 474 -28.64 -16.46 -22.17
N VAL A 475 -29.78 -16.05 -21.60
CA VAL A 475 -29.80 -15.36 -20.29
C VAL A 475 -29.76 -16.41 -19.19
N ALA A 476 -29.12 -16.10 -18.06
CA ALA A 476 -29.12 -16.95 -16.87
C ALA A 476 -30.34 -16.64 -15.98
N GLY A 477 -30.84 -17.63 -15.24
CA GLY A 477 -31.86 -17.47 -14.21
C GLY A 477 -31.31 -17.69 -12.80
N ASP A 478 -32.20 -17.78 -11.81
CA ASP A 478 -31.84 -17.99 -10.41
C ASP A 478 -31.14 -19.34 -10.16
N GLU A 479 -31.51 -20.39 -10.91
CA GLU A 479 -30.88 -21.72 -10.81
C GLU A 479 -29.39 -21.71 -11.23
N GLU A 480 -28.99 -20.78 -12.10
CA GLU A 480 -27.62 -20.58 -12.55
C GLU A 480 -26.85 -19.53 -11.72
N ASN A 481 -27.38 -19.10 -10.58
CA ASN A 481 -26.80 -18.05 -9.74
C ASN A 481 -26.54 -16.73 -10.50
N ALA A 482 -27.48 -16.30 -11.35
CA ALA A 482 -27.35 -15.05 -12.10
C ALA A 482 -27.12 -13.85 -11.16
N PHE A 483 -26.44 -12.81 -11.67
CA PHE A 483 -26.49 -11.50 -11.01
C PHE A 483 -27.94 -11.02 -10.97
N VAL A 484 -28.45 -10.69 -9.78
CA VAL A 484 -29.82 -10.23 -9.59
C VAL A 484 -29.76 -8.81 -9.08
N ASP A 485 -30.31 -7.88 -9.86
CA ASP A 485 -30.69 -6.57 -9.36
C ASP A 485 -31.79 -6.79 -8.31
N VAL A 486 -31.47 -6.56 -7.04
CA VAL A 486 -32.46 -6.77 -5.97
C VAL A 486 -33.62 -5.81 -6.21
N PRO A 487 -34.87 -6.29 -6.26
CA PRO A 487 -36.03 -5.41 -6.36
C PRO A 487 -36.17 -4.55 -5.09
N VAL A 488 -35.51 -3.39 -5.07
CA VAL A 488 -35.63 -2.40 -3.99
C VAL A 488 -36.75 -1.43 -4.33
N LYS A 489 -37.68 -1.24 -3.39
CA LYS A 489 -38.76 -0.26 -3.56
C LYS A 489 -38.21 1.15 -3.41
N VAL A 490 -38.15 1.90 -4.49
CA VAL A 490 -37.89 3.35 -4.44
C VAL A 490 -39.15 4.05 -3.92
N ALA A 491 -39.01 4.84 -2.85
CA ALA A 491 -40.10 5.64 -2.32
C ALA A 491 -40.58 6.68 -3.34
N GLU A 492 -41.88 6.98 -3.35
CA GLU A 492 -42.42 8.04 -4.20
C GLU A 492 -41.83 9.39 -3.79
N ALA A 493 -41.11 10.04 -4.71
CA ALA A 493 -40.40 11.29 -4.45
C ALA A 493 -40.30 12.17 -5.70
N SER A 494 -40.03 13.47 -5.49
CA SER A 494 -39.70 14.39 -6.59
C SER A 494 -38.24 14.24 -7.00
N LYS A 495 -37.93 14.43 -8.29
CA LYS A 495 -36.54 14.57 -8.75
C LYS A 495 -35.96 15.90 -8.24
N VAL A 496 -34.94 15.84 -7.40
CA VAL A 496 -34.34 17.01 -6.75
C VAL A 496 -32.80 16.97 -6.86
N ARG A 497 -32.15 18.10 -6.55
CA ARG A 497 -30.71 18.21 -6.32
C ARG A 497 -30.50 18.71 -4.89
N ALA A 498 -30.54 17.79 -3.93
CA ALA A 498 -30.42 18.08 -2.51
C ALA A 498 -29.95 16.82 -1.77
N ASN A 499 -29.17 17.01 -0.70
CA ASN A 499 -28.90 15.98 0.29
C ASN A 499 -30.04 15.91 1.30
N PRO A 500 -30.27 14.76 1.95
CA PRO A 500 -31.20 14.68 3.07
C PRO A 500 -30.64 15.42 4.29
N VAL A 501 -31.52 15.90 5.17
CA VAL A 501 -31.12 16.59 6.43
C VAL A 501 -30.30 15.69 7.35
N SER A 502 -30.43 14.36 7.22
CA SER A 502 -29.61 13.38 7.96
C SER A 502 -28.11 13.51 7.69
N PHE A 503 -27.71 14.18 6.60
CA PHE A 503 -26.31 14.39 6.24
C PHE A 503 -25.70 15.64 6.87
N ASP A 504 -26.50 16.55 7.46
CA ASP A 504 -26.08 17.89 7.90
C ASP A 504 -25.13 17.90 9.12
N ASP A 505 -25.03 16.78 9.86
CA ASP A 505 -24.08 16.66 10.97
C ASP A 505 -22.66 16.37 10.47
N HIS A 506 -21.83 17.40 10.48
CA HIS A 506 -20.46 17.33 9.97
C HIS A 506 -19.38 17.24 11.06
N TYR A 507 -19.75 17.41 12.34
CA TYR A 507 -18.77 17.60 13.43
C TYR A 507 -18.78 16.47 14.46
N SER A 508 -19.92 15.82 14.71
CA SER A 508 -20.01 14.84 15.81
C SER A 508 -19.05 13.68 15.64
N GLN A 509 -18.95 13.08 14.44
CA GLN A 509 -18.03 11.97 14.24
C GLN A 509 -16.56 12.38 14.14
N ALA A 510 -16.26 13.61 13.66
CA ALA A 510 -14.90 14.15 13.74
C ALA A 510 -14.47 14.31 15.21
N ARG A 511 -15.39 14.77 16.08
CA ARG A 511 -15.18 14.86 17.53
C ARG A 511 -15.03 13.49 18.17
N LEU A 512 -15.86 12.52 17.78
CA LEU A 512 -15.75 11.11 18.23
C LEU A 512 -14.36 10.57 17.93
N PHE A 513 -13.86 10.72 16.69
CA PHE A 513 -12.52 10.28 16.32
C PHE A 513 -11.46 10.96 17.20
N TRP A 514 -11.48 12.29 17.31
CA TRP A 514 -10.54 13.05 18.15
C TRP A 514 -10.53 12.59 19.61
N GLN A 515 -11.70 12.42 20.21
CA GLN A 515 -11.86 11.97 21.61
C GLN A 515 -11.43 10.51 21.81
N SER A 516 -11.32 9.73 20.73
CA SER A 516 -10.87 8.33 20.75
C SER A 516 -9.35 8.17 20.67
N MET A 517 -8.62 9.24 20.39
CA MET A 517 -7.17 9.22 20.24
C MET A 517 -6.46 9.19 21.60
N SER A 518 -5.38 8.43 21.68
CA SER A 518 -4.46 8.50 22.81
C SER A 518 -3.80 9.89 22.89
N PRO A 519 -3.26 10.30 24.06
CA PRO A 519 -2.55 11.56 24.23
C PRO A 519 -1.50 11.86 23.14
N VAL A 520 -0.69 10.86 22.76
CA VAL A 520 0.35 11.01 21.72
C VAL A 520 -0.26 11.21 20.32
N GLU A 521 -1.33 10.48 19.99
CA GLU A 521 -2.03 10.63 18.72
C GLU A 521 -2.70 12.00 18.60
N LYS A 522 -3.29 12.51 19.70
CA LYS A 522 -3.84 13.87 19.77
C LYS A 522 -2.77 14.92 19.46
N GLU A 523 -1.59 14.79 20.07
CA GLU A 523 -0.47 15.71 19.84
C GLU A 523 0.01 15.66 18.39
N HIS A 524 0.07 14.48 17.78
CA HIS A 524 0.44 14.35 16.37
C HIS A 524 -0.58 15.00 15.42
N ILE A 525 -1.88 14.85 15.70
CA ILE A 525 -2.96 15.52 14.94
C ILE A 525 -2.83 17.04 15.05
N ILE A 526 -2.66 17.58 16.26
CA ILE A 526 -2.45 19.02 16.49
C ILE A 526 -1.27 19.51 15.65
N ARG A 527 -0.12 18.83 15.76
CA ARG A 527 1.11 19.19 15.03
C ARG A 527 0.93 19.11 13.52
N ALA A 528 0.16 18.15 13.02
CA ALA A 528 -0.15 18.03 11.58
C ALA A 528 -0.98 19.22 11.09
N TYR A 529 -2.08 19.56 11.78
CA TYR A 529 -2.88 20.74 11.45
C TYR A 529 -2.05 22.03 11.51
N THR A 530 -1.26 22.22 12.58
CA THR A 530 -0.37 23.38 12.70
C THR A 530 0.65 23.44 11.56
N PHE A 531 1.26 22.31 11.20
CA PHE A 531 2.22 22.25 10.11
C PHE A 531 1.57 22.64 8.78
N GLU A 532 0.44 22.04 8.43
CA GLU A 532 -0.20 22.28 7.13
C GLU A 532 -0.79 23.68 7.01
N LEU A 533 -1.57 24.13 8.01
CA LEU A 533 -2.13 25.49 8.02
C LEU A 533 -1.03 26.56 8.13
N GLY A 534 0.11 26.22 8.74
CA GLY A 534 1.30 27.07 8.77
C GLY A 534 1.90 27.33 7.38
N LYS A 535 1.62 26.46 6.40
CA LYS A 535 2.04 26.62 4.99
C LYS A 535 1.07 27.45 4.16
N CYS A 536 -0.18 27.64 4.61
CA CYS A 536 -1.12 28.52 3.92
C CYS A 536 -0.67 29.99 4.00
N TYR A 537 -0.87 30.74 2.92
CA TYR A 537 -0.57 32.17 2.87
C TYR A 537 -1.72 33.01 3.44
N GLU A 538 -2.96 32.68 3.07
CA GLU A 538 -4.14 33.48 3.39
C GLU A 538 -4.59 33.25 4.84
N GLN A 539 -4.55 34.33 5.64
CA GLN A 539 -4.96 34.28 7.05
C GLN A 539 -6.43 33.90 7.21
N ALA A 540 -7.31 34.36 6.31
CA ALA A 540 -8.74 34.05 6.37
C ALA A 540 -9.03 32.54 6.21
N ILE A 541 -8.17 31.78 5.53
CA ILE A 541 -8.30 30.31 5.44
C ILE A 541 -7.99 29.69 6.81
N LYS A 542 -6.89 30.13 7.45
CA LYS A 542 -6.48 29.65 8.77
C LYS A 542 -7.57 29.92 9.82
N GLU A 543 -8.09 31.14 9.86
CA GLU A 543 -9.15 31.54 10.80
C GLU A 543 -10.44 30.73 10.57
N ARG A 544 -10.85 30.50 9.32
CA ARG A 544 -12.02 29.66 9.01
C ARG A 544 -11.82 28.22 9.42
N GLN A 545 -10.63 27.65 9.20
CA GLN A 545 -10.35 26.29 9.65
C GLN A 545 -10.30 26.20 11.18
N LEU A 546 -9.75 27.19 11.88
CA LEU A 546 -9.82 27.27 13.34
C LEU A 546 -11.28 27.30 13.83
N GLN A 547 -12.18 28.01 13.15
CA GLN A 547 -13.61 27.96 13.48
C GLN A 547 -14.22 26.56 13.31
N CYS A 548 -13.83 25.83 12.26
CA CYS A 548 -14.23 24.44 12.07
C CYS A 548 -13.69 23.53 13.19
N LEU A 549 -12.43 23.71 13.59
CA LEU A 549 -11.84 22.98 14.71
C LEU A 549 -12.52 23.29 16.03
N ALA A 550 -12.90 24.55 16.30
CA ALA A 550 -13.65 24.94 17.50
C ALA A 550 -15.00 24.21 17.58
N ASN A 551 -15.66 24.03 16.43
CA ASN A 551 -16.91 23.28 16.31
C ASN A 551 -16.74 21.77 16.51
N ILE A 552 -15.51 21.25 16.40
CA ILE A 552 -15.17 19.86 16.70
C ILE A 552 -14.78 19.72 18.16
N ASP A 553 -13.73 20.43 18.60
CA ASP A 553 -13.20 20.37 19.95
C ASP A 553 -12.39 21.62 20.33
N PRO A 554 -12.74 22.31 21.45
CA PRO A 554 -12.03 23.51 21.88
C PRO A 554 -10.55 23.31 22.20
N LEU A 555 -10.14 22.15 22.73
CA LEU A 555 -8.74 21.89 23.07
C LEU A 555 -7.91 21.74 21.79
N LEU A 556 -8.41 20.96 20.81
CA LEU A 556 -7.78 20.86 19.50
C LEU A 556 -7.61 22.23 18.84
N CYS A 557 -8.69 23.04 18.82
CA CYS A 557 -8.65 24.39 18.26
C CYS A 557 -7.61 25.27 18.97
N GLN A 558 -7.62 25.27 20.30
CA GLN A 558 -6.73 26.10 21.12
C GLN A 558 -5.26 25.76 20.88
N GLU A 559 -4.90 24.48 20.84
CA GLU A 559 -3.52 24.06 20.62
C GLU A 559 -3.04 24.38 19.18
N VAL A 560 -3.90 24.16 18.17
CA VAL A 560 -3.57 24.54 16.79
C VAL A 560 -3.43 26.05 16.63
N ALA A 561 -4.34 26.83 17.23
CA ALA A 561 -4.29 28.29 17.22
C ALA A 561 -3.01 28.83 17.90
N THR A 562 -2.61 28.25 19.03
CA THR A 562 -1.34 28.54 19.70
C THR A 562 -0.16 28.30 18.77
N GLY A 563 -0.12 27.14 18.08
CA GLY A 563 0.94 26.82 17.12
C GLY A 563 0.99 27.75 15.91
N LEU A 564 -0.14 28.34 15.51
CA LEU A 564 -0.23 29.33 14.44
C LEU A 564 -0.03 30.79 14.90
N GLY A 565 0.01 31.04 16.21
CA GLY A 565 0.07 32.39 16.77
C GLY A 565 -1.22 33.20 16.54
N LEU A 566 -2.37 32.53 16.49
CA LEU A 566 -3.70 33.12 16.26
C LEU A 566 -4.62 32.95 17.48
N PRO A 567 -5.65 33.80 17.66
CA PRO A 567 -6.65 33.58 18.68
C PRO A 567 -7.53 32.36 18.33
N ALA A 568 -7.87 31.55 19.33
CA ALA A 568 -8.85 30.47 19.17
C ALA A 568 -10.27 31.07 19.20
N PRO A 569 -11.11 30.83 18.18
CA PRO A 569 -12.51 31.23 18.21
C PRO A 569 -13.32 30.30 19.14
N GLU A 570 -14.45 30.83 19.62
CA GLU A 570 -15.46 30.03 20.33
C GLU A 570 -16.27 29.16 19.33
N PRO A 571 -16.78 28.00 19.76
CA PRO A 571 -17.67 27.19 18.94
C PRO A 571 -18.94 27.97 18.56
N THR A 572 -19.36 27.86 17.30
CA THR A 572 -20.61 28.47 16.78
C THR A 572 -21.78 27.50 16.73
N VAL A 573 -21.52 26.22 16.99
CA VAL A 573 -22.53 25.16 17.09
C VAL A 573 -22.39 24.42 18.43
N PRO A 574 -23.46 23.78 18.94
CA PRO A 574 -23.36 22.93 20.12
C PRO A 574 -22.37 21.79 19.89
N LEU A 575 -21.48 21.55 20.86
CA LEU A 575 -20.56 20.42 20.81
C LEU A 575 -21.33 19.12 21.03
N ALA A 576 -21.07 18.12 20.20
CA ALA A 576 -21.69 16.81 20.35
C ALA A 576 -21.19 16.10 21.63
N ASP A 577 -22.13 15.46 22.34
CA ASP A 577 -21.81 14.51 23.39
C ASP A 577 -21.55 13.14 22.72
N VAL A 578 -20.30 12.70 22.74
CA VAL A 578 -19.83 11.53 21.99
C VAL A 578 -19.19 10.52 22.92
N VAL A 579 -19.42 9.24 22.65
CA VAL A 579 -18.73 8.14 23.32
C VAL A 579 -17.49 7.79 22.50
N PRO A 580 -16.27 7.91 23.06
CA PRO A 580 -15.05 7.49 22.37
C PRO A 580 -15.07 6.00 21.99
N SER A 581 -14.48 5.67 20.84
CA SER A 581 -14.32 4.30 20.32
C SER A 581 -12.84 3.89 20.35
N PRO A 582 -12.41 3.07 21.32
CA PRO A 582 -11.03 2.59 21.41
C PRO A 582 -10.54 1.82 20.17
N ALA A 583 -11.46 1.34 19.32
CA ALA A 583 -11.12 0.68 18.06
C ALA A 583 -10.42 1.61 17.04
N LEU A 584 -10.61 2.93 17.16
CA LEU A 584 -10.07 3.92 16.22
C LEU A 584 -8.58 4.23 16.44
N SER A 585 -8.12 4.16 17.69
CA SER A 585 -6.72 4.38 18.05
C SER A 585 -5.83 3.23 17.56
N GLN A 586 -4.63 3.57 17.07
CA GLN A 586 -3.60 2.59 16.70
C GLN A 586 -2.60 2.33 17.83
N VAL A 587 -2.61 3.12 18.90
CA VAL A 587 -1.66 3.06 20.01
C VAL A 587 -2.24 2.27 21.18
N GLY A 588 -1.40 1.49 21.87
CA GLY A 588 -1.77 0.77 23.10
C GLY A 588 -2.05 -0.73 22.93
N LYS A 589 -1.85 -1.27 21.72
CA LYS A 589 -1.86 -2.72 21.45
C LYS A 589 -0.48 -3.19 20.99
N GLU A 590 -0.17 -4.46 21.27
CA GLU A 590 1.04 -5.14 20.81
C GLU A 590 0.73 -6.02 19.60
N TRP A 591 1.67 -6.10 18.66
CA TRP A 591 1.50 -6.82 17.39
C TRP A 591 2.77 -7.59 17.00
N PRO A 592 2.66 -8.61 16.14
CA PRO A 592 3.82 -9.33 15.62
C PRO A 592 4.80 -8.41 14.86
N ALA A 593 6.09 -8.69 14.97
CA ALA A 593 7.17 -7.91 14.34
C ALA A 593 7.65 -8.50 12.99
N ASP A 594 6.89 -9.42 12.41
CA ASP A 594 7.22 -10.10 11.17
C ASP A 594 7.45 -9.12 10.00
N GLY A 595 8.55 -9.32 9.28
CA GLY A 595 9.00 -8.48 8.17
C GLY A 595 9.46 -7.08 8.59
N ARG A 596 9.73 -6.82 9.87
CA ARG A 596 10.41 -5.59 10.30
C ARG A 596 11.91 -5.68 10.01
N ILE A 597 12.56 -4.52 9.85
CA ILE A 597 13.97 -4.41 9.47
C ILE A 597 14.80 -4.00 10.68
N VAL A 598 15.86 -4.74 10.97
CA VAL A 598 16.78 -4.47 12.09
C VAL A 598 18.15 -4.10 11.54
N GLY A 599 18.58 -2.86 11.78
CA GLY A 599 19.91 -2.39 11.41
C GLY A 599 20.94 -2.82 12.46
N ILE A 600 22.07 -3.39 12.06
CA ILE A 600 23.14 -3.87 12.94
C ILE A 600 24.43 -3.13 12.58
N VAL A 601 24.89 -2.26 13.47
CA VAL A 601 26.13 -1.50 13.30
C VAL A 601 27.31 -2.35 13.76
N VAL A 602 28.25 -2.54 12.84
CA VAL A 602 29.47 -3.36 12.99
C VAL A 602 30.68 -2.63 12.41
N ASP A 603 31.87 -3.14 12.70
CA ASP A 603 33.15 -2.74 12.09
C ASP A 603 34.07 -3.94 11.86
N ASP A 604 35.26 -3.68 11.30
CA ASP A 604 36.24 -4.71 10.95
C ASP A 604 36.79 -5.48 12.17
N ASP A 605 36.67 -4.90 13.37
CA ASP A 605 37.14 -5.49 14.64
C ASP A 605 36.02 -6.23 15.40
N THR A 606 34.79 -6.22 14.86
CA THR A 606 33.63 -6.89 15.48
C THR A 606 33.77 -8.41 15.40
N ASP A 607 33.37 -9.13 16.46
CA ASP A 607 33.32 -10.59 16.46
C ASP A 607 32.29 -11.11 15.44
N LEU A 608 32.78 -11.71 14.36
CA LEU A 608 31.94 -12.18 13.26
C LEU A 608 31.07 -13.38 13.64
N ASP A 609 31.47 -14.19 14.62
CA ASP A 609 30.67 -15.34 15.05
C ASP A 609 29.44 -14.87 15.83
N ASP A 610 29.60 -13.86 16.69
CA ASP A 610 28.50 -13.22 17.41
C ASP A 610 27.53 -12.51 16.44
N VAL A 611 28.06 -11.80 15.43
CA VAL A 611 27.22 -11.17 14.40
C VAL A 611 26.46 -12.19 13.56
N ARG A 612 27.09 -13.31 13.16
CA ARG A 612 26.40 -14.39 12.44
C ARG A 612 25.27 -14.99 13.28
N ALA A 613 25.54 -15.28 14.56
CA ALA A 613 24.53 -15.80 15.48
C ALA A 613 23.34 -14.84 15.61
N LEU A 614 23.60 -13.55 15.85
CA LEU A 614 22.56 -12.54 15.94
C LEU A 614 21.72 -12.43 14.65
N ARG A 615 22.36 -12.39 13.47
CA ARG A 615 21.63 -12.35 12.19
C ARG A 615 20.68 -13.55 12.05
N MET A 616 21.14 -14.73 12.45
CA MET A 616 20.31 -15.93 12.43
C MET A 616 19.13 -15.86 13.40
N VAL A 617 19.32 -15.31 14.59
CA VAL A 617 18.25 -15.11 15.56
C VAL A 617 17.22 -14.10 15.06
N VAL A 618 17.65 -12.99 14.45
CA VAL A 618 16.75 -11.99 13.84
C VAL A 618 15.94 -12.60 12.69
N PHE A 619 16.61 -13.32 11.79
CA PHE A 619 15.97 -13.97 10.65
C PHE A 619 14.97 -15.05 11.07
N THR A 620 15.35 -15.90 12.03
CA THR A 620 14.47 -16.95 12.57
C THR A 620 13.25 -16.36 13.30
N ALA A 621 13.37 -15.13 13.82
CA ALA A 621 12.27 -14.38 14.39
C ALA A 621 11.36 -13.70 13.34
N GLY A 622 11.57 -13.96 12.05
CA GLY A 622 10.78 -13.44 10.94
C GLY A 622 11.13 -12.01 10.51
N MET A 623 12.29 -11.48 10.91
CA MET A 623 12.74 -10.11 10.61
C MET A 623 13.95 -10.10 9.68
N VAL A 624 14.26 -8.94 9.10
CA VAL A 624 15.38 -8.77 8.16
C VAL A 624 16.58 -8.10 8.85
N PRO A 625 17.70 -8.82 9.05
CA PRO A 625 18.92 -8.23 9.63
C PRO A 625 19.80 -7.57 8.55
N LEU A 626 20.01 -6.26 8.64
CA LEU A 626 20.88 -5.50 7.73
C LEU A 626 22.17 -5.07 8.43
N LEU A 627 23.32 -5.43 7.84
CA LEU A 627 24.62 -4.96 8.31
C LEU A 627 24.91 -3.54 7.83
N ILE A 628 25.34 -2.71 8.77
CA ILE A 628 25.76 -1.33 8.56
C ILE A 628 27.23 -1.23 8.99
N ALA A 629 28.13 -0.97 8.05
CA ALA A 629 29.59 -1.01 8.31
C ALA A 629 30.34 0.18 7.69
N PRO A 630 31.66 0.31 7.91
CA PRO A 630 32.48 1.36 7.28
C PRO A 630 32.50 1.31 5.74
N HIS A 631 32.31 0.14 5.13
CA HIS A 631 32.41 -0.05 3.67
C HIS A 631 31.39 -1.07 3.13
N GLY A 632 31.06 -0.97 1.84
CA GLY A 632 30.04 -1.82 1.19
C GLY A 632 30.57 -3.16 0.63
N GLY A 633 31.78 -3.57 1.02
CA GLY A 633 32.36 -4.85 0.63
C GLY A 633 31.86 -6.02 1.49
N MET A 634 32.76 -6.95 1.78
CA MET A 634 32.51 -8.08 2.67
C MET A 634 33.09 -7.80 4.06
N LEU A 635 32.38 -8.18 5.11
CA LEU A 635 32.90 -8.33 6.46
C LEU A 635 33.16 -9.83 6.70
N GLY A 636 34.40 -10.27 6.47
CA GLY A 636 34.72 -11.68 6.33
C GLY A 636 34.05 -12.28 5.08
N ASP A 637 33.06 -13.14 5.28
CA ASP A 637 32.24 -13.77 4.24
C ASP A 637 30.82 -13.17 4.14
N MET A 638 30.49 -12.18 4.97
CA MET A 638 29.17 -11.56 4.99
C MET A 638 29.14 -10.29 4.13
N PRO A 639 28.21 -10.17 3.17
CA PRO A 639 28.05 -8.93 2.42
C PRO A 639 27.49 -7.83 3.33
N VAL A 640 28.05 -6.63 3.23
CA VAL A 640 27.54 -5.45 3.92
C VAL A 640 26.42 -4.81 3.10
N GLN A 641 25.25 -4.57 3.70
CA GLN A 641 24.10 -4.00 3.00
C GLN A 641 24.11 -2.47 2.97
N ARG A 642 24.63 -1.83 4.02
CA ARG A 642 24.74 -0.37 4.11
C ARG A 642 26.10 0.05 4.63
N THR A 643 26.60 1.16 4.12
CA THR A 643 27.72 1.85 4.74
C THR A 643 27.21 2.90 5.71
N PHE A 644 28.06 3.47 6.55
CA PHE A 644 27.69 4.64 7.36
C PHE A 644 27.27 5.85 6.49
N ALA A 645 27.69 5.90 5.22
CA ALA A 645 27.29 6.93 4.27
C ALA A 645 25.93 6.64 3.60
N THR A 646 25.58 5.37 3.41
CA THR A 646 24.36 4.98 2.66
C THR A 646 23.20 4.56 3.56
N GLY A 647 23.46 4.15 4.81
CA GLY A 647 22.43 3.77 5.76
C GLY A 647 21.81 4.99 6.46
N ARG A 648 20.48 4.98 6.60
CA ARG A 648 19.76 6.01 7.35
C ARG A 648 18.70 5.41 8.28
N SER A 649 18.42 6.09 9.40
CA SER A 649 17.49 5.63 10.45
C SER A 649 16.12 5.20 9.91
N ILE A 650 15.64 5.89 8.88
CA ILE A 650 14.37 5.66 8.20
C ILE A 650 14.22 4.27 7.56
N GLU A 651 15.33 3.57 7.29
CA GLU A 651 15.32 2.24 6.67
C GLU A 651 15.07 1.12 7.69
N PHE A 652 15.17 1.42 8.99
CA PHE A 652 15.16 0.42 10.06
C PHE A 652 14.01 0.66 11.04
N ASP A 653 13.47 -0.41 11.61
CA ASP A 653 12.49 -0.35 12.70
C ASP A 653 13.18 -0.34 14.08
N ALA A 654 14.36 -0.93 14.17
CA ALA A 654 15.21 -0.94 15.35
C ALA A 654 16.70 -0.89 14.97
N LEU A 655 17.52 -0.41 15.89
CA LEU A 655 18.97 -0.30 15.72
C LEU A 655 19.71 -1.10 16.79
N LEU A 656 20.63 -1.95 16.36
CA LEU A 656 21.50 -2.76 17.20
C LEU A 656 22.95 -2.33 16.99
N LEU A 657 23.69 -2.11 18.09
CA LEU A 657 25.07 -1.65 18.07
C LEU A 657 25.99 -2.74 18.66
N ALA A 658 26.72 -3.43 17.79
CA ALA A 658 27.77 -4.36 18.19
C ALA A 658 29.08 -3.61 18.51
N ALA A 659 29.31 -2.51 17.79
CA ALA A 659 30.55 -1.76 17.78
C ALA A 659 30.37 -0.27 18.06
N ALA A 660 31.49 0.37 18.41
CA ALA A 660 31.64 1.82 18.51
C ALA A 660 32.71 2.27 17.49
N PRO A 661 32.39 2.20 16.18
CA PRO A 661 33.37 2.34 15.11
C PRO A 661 34.03 3.71 15.13
N ALA A 662 35.34 3.76 14.95
CA ALA A 662 36.06 5.01 14.65
C ALA A 662 35.58 5.60 13.30
N PRO A 663 35.84 6.89 13.01
CA PRO A 663 35.45 7.50 11.74
C PRO A 663 36.03 6.71 10.57
N ALA A 664 35.15 6.23 9.68
CA ALA A 664 35.57 5.42 8.54
C ALA A 664 36.46 6.24 7.57
N PRO A 665 37.25 5.60 6.70
CA PRO A 665 38.17 6.31 5.80
C PRO A 665 37.50 7.32 4.86
N ASP A 666 36.20 7.15 4.58
CA ASP A 666 35.39 8.04 3.74
C ASP A 666 34.70 9.17 4.53
N ALA A 667 34.82 9.17 5.87
CA ALA A 667 34.32 10.26 6.69
C ALA A 667 35.00 11.57 6.29
N MET A 668 34.23 12.65 6.23
CA MET A 668 34.70 13.99 5.90
C MET A 668 34.68 14.87 7.15
N PRO A 669 35.78 14.95 7.92
CA PRO A 669 35.77 15.58 9.25
C PRO A 669 35.20 17.00 9.26
N ALA A 670 35.44 17.81 8.24
CA ALA A 670 34.91 19.18 8.17
C ALA A 670 33.37 19.26 8.02
N ARG A 671 32.75 18.26 7.38
CA ARG A 671 31.30 18.19 7.17
C ARG A 671 30.63 17.38 8.27
N ASP A 672 31.30 16.32 8.72
CA ASP A 672 30.75 15.34 9.63
C ASP A 672 31.03 15.69 11.11
N ALA A 673 31.94 16.62 11.42
CA ALA A 673 32.19 17.07 12.79
C ALA A 673 30.95 17.64 13.51
N LYS A 674 29.88 17.96 12.77
CA LYS A 674 28.59 18.40 13.33
C LYS A 674 27.44 17.41 13.13
N ALA A 675 27.65 16.33 12.37
CA ALA A 675 26.67 15.25 12.28
C ALA A 675 26.62 14.54 13.65
N GLY A 676 25.50 14.64 14.36
CA GLY A 676 25.35 14.04 15.69
C GLY A 676 26.25 14.63 16.78
N ALA A 677 26.69 15.89 16.68
CA ALA A 677 27.56 16.50 17.70
C ALA A 677 26.80 16.87 18.99
N ASN A 678 26.44 15.87 19.79
CA ASN A 678 26.00 16.04 21.17
C ASN A 678 27.05 15.48 22.13
N GLY A 679 27.80 16.36 22.80
CA GLY A 679 28.63 16.03 23.95
C GLY A 679 30.07 16.56 23.88
N PRO A 680 30.65 17.07 24.98
CA PRO A 680 32.10 17.24 25.08
C PRO A 680 32.75 15.86 24.95
N ALA A 681 33.92 15.78 24.33
CA ALA A 681 34.78 14.60 24.38
C ALA A 681 35.14 14.32 25.84
N ALA A 682 34.27 13.62 26.56
CA ALA A 682 34.50 13.17 27.91
C ALA A 682 35.44 11.97 27.80
N ASP A 683 36.63 12.13 28.37
CA ASP A 683 37.67 11.11 28.56
C ASP A 683 38.18 10.44 27.29
N ASN A 684 39.29 10.95 26.71
CA ASN A 684 40.35 10.24 25.94
C ASN A 684 40.00 8.99 25.08
N SER A 685 38.74 8.80 24.71
CA SER A 685 38.19 7.66 23.98
C SER A 685 38.18 8.00 22.51
N ALA A 686 38.42 7.01 21.65
CA ALA A 686 38.30 7.19 20.21
C ALA A 686 36.89 7.69 19.90
N ALA A 687 36.79 8.75 19.10
CA ALA A 687 35.49 9.29 18.68
C ALA A 687 34.75 8.23 17.85
N VAL A 688 33.48 7.98 18.14
CA VAL A 688 32.61 7.19 17.27
C VAL A 688 32.39 7.95 15.96
N ASP A 689 32.23 7.23 14.84
CA ASP A 689 31.91 7.84 13.56
C ASP A 689 30.64 8.72 13.72
N PRO A 690 30.72 10.02 13.41
CA PRO A 690 29.62 10.96 13.61
C PRO A 690 28.34 10.57 12.86
N ARG A 691 28.45 9.81 11.77
CA ARG A 691 27.28 9.31 11.03
C ARG A 691 26.55 8.21 11.80
N VAL A 692 27.26 7.42 12.61
CA VAL A 692 26.66 6.44 13.53
C VAL A 692 25.97 7.16 14.69
N THR A 693 26.57 8.21 15.24
CA THR A 693 25.91 9.03 16.27
C THR A 693 24.64 9.68 15.73
N LEU A 694 24.68 10.24 14.52
CA LEU A 694 23.51 10.77 13.84
C LEU A 694 22.41 9.72 13.64
N LEU A 695 22.80 8.49 13.25
CA LEU A 695 21.88 7.37 13.11
C LEU A 695 21.18 7.04 14.45
N ILE A 696 21.92 7.02 15.56
CA ILE A 696 21.38 6.81 16.91
C ILE A 696 20.42 7.94 17.29
N ASP A 697 20.81 9.20 17.09
CA ASP A 697 20.01 10.37 17.44
C ASP A 697 18.67 10.38 16.71
N GLU A 698 18.66 10.03 15.42
CA GLU A 698 17.43 9.95 14.64
C GLU A 698 16.53 8.81 15.08
N CYS A 699 17.08 7.60 15.24
CA CYS A 699 16.32 6.46 15.79
C CYS A 699 15.73 6.82 17.17
N TRP A 700 16.50 7.55 17.99
CA TRP A 700 16.06 7.98 19.31
C TRP A 700 14.89 8.97 19.21
N ARG A 701 15.05 10.00 18.38
CA ARG A 701 14.07 11.05 18.12
C ARG A 701 12.78 10.53 17.48
N HIS A 702 12.87 9.49 16.66
CA HIS A 702 11.72 8.82 16.04
C HIS A 702 11.13 7.72 16.94
N ALA A 703 11.49 7.68 18.23
CA ALA A 703 10.96 6.74 19.22
C ALA A 703 11.17 5.25 18.87
N LYS A 704 12.23 4.91 18.13
CA LYS A 704 12.59 3.52 17.82
C LYS A 704 13.32 2.86 19.00
N ALA A 705 13.24 1.53 19.07
CA ALA A 705 14.02 0.73 20.01
C ALA A 705 15.49 0.69 19.58
N ILE A 706 16.40 0.82 20.55
CA ILE A 706 17.84 0.82 20.31
C ILE A 706 18.50 -0.13 21.31
N GLY A 707 19.34 -1.03 20.83
CA GLY A 707 20.06 -2.00 21.65
C GLY A 707 21.58 -1.91 21.44
N ALA A 708 22.37 -2.16 22.47
CA ALA A 708 23.81 -2.29 22.34
C ALA A 708 24.43 -3.33 23.29
N TRP A 709 25.51 -3.97 22.86
CA TRP A 709 26.32 -4.85 23.70
C TRP A 709 27.81 -4.58 23.43
N GLY A 710 28.69 -5.15 24.25
CA GLY A 710 30.13 -5.04 24.06
C GLY A 710 30.61 -3.60 23.84
N ALA A 711 31.33 -3.37 22.75
CA ALA A 711 31.86 -2.06 22.38
C ALA A 711 30.76 -1.05 22.03
N GLY A 712 29.62 -1.51 21.48
CA GLY A 712 28.49 -0.65 21.10
C GLY A 712 27.87 0.15 22.25
N VAL A 713 28.04 -0.30 23.50
CA VAL A 713 27.62 0.47 24.70
C VAL A 713 28.35 1.82 24.77
N THR A 714 29.57 1.91 24.25
CA THR A 714 30.33 3.17 24.15
C THR A 714 29.65 4.16 23.20
N ALA A 715 29.09 3.68 22.09
CA ALA A 715 28.37 4.53 21.13
C ALA A 715 27.11 5.15 21.76
N LEU A 716 26.33 4.37 22.54
CA LEU A 716 25.19 4.90 23.28
C LEU A 716 25.57 5.95 24.33
N LYS A 717 26.72 5.77 24.99
CA LYS A 717 27.24 6.73 25.97
C LYS A 717 27.66 8.03 25.30
N GLN A 718 28.38 7.94 24.18
CA GLN A 718 28.81 9.12 23.41
C GLN A 718 27.62 9.88 22.80
N ALA A 719 26.57 9.17 22.34
CA ALA A 719 25.33 9.80 21.88
C ALA A 719 24.47 10.39 23.01
N GLY A 720 24.77 10.09 24.28
CA GLY A 720 24.05 10.64 25.43
C GLY A 720 22.64 10.05 25.65
N VAL A 721 22.32 8.91 25.04
CA VAL A 721 20.98 8.28 25.13
C VAL A 721 20.90 7.12 26.11
N THR A 722 22.02 6.76 26.75
CA THR A 722 22.11 5.64 27.70
C THR A 722 21.13 5.82 28.86
N GLY A 723 20.35 4.79 29.18
CA GLY A 723 19.39 4.78 30.29
C GLY A 723 18.08 5.52 30.01
N THR A 724 17.87 6.02 28.80
CA THR A 724 16.57 6.58 28.37
C THR A 724 15.58 5.46 28.01
N PRO A 725 14.26 5.68 28.07
CA PRO A 725 13.27 4.66 27.72
C PRO A 725 13.49 4.05 26.33
N GLY A 726 13.39 2.72 26.24
CA GLY A 726 13.56 1.95 25.00
C GLY A 726 14.99 1.88 24.45
N VAL A 727 15.99 2.29 25.25
CA VAL A 727 17.41 2.06 24.99
C VAL A 727 17.91 0.99 25.95
N VAL A 728 18.31 -0.17 25.42
CA VAL A 728 18.72 -1.33 26.21
C VAL A 728 20.17 -1.71 25.96
N SER A 729 20.83 -2.22 26.99
CA SER A 729 22.18 -2.75 26.88
C SER A 729 22.32 -4.07 27.63
N GLY A 730 23.10 -5.00 27.10
CA GLY A 730 23.25 -6.33 27.68
C GLY A 730 24.60 -6.98 27.34
N ASP A 731 24.77 -8.22 27.81
CA ASP A 731 26.05 -8.94 27.73
C ASP A 731 26.30 -9.60 26.36
N SER A 732 25.26 -9.83 25.55
CA SER A 732 25.35 -10.44 24.21
C SER A 732 24.33 -9.84 23.25
N GLY A 733 24.59 -9.94 21.94
CA GLY A 733 23.67 -9.47 20.90
C GLY A 733 22.31 -10.16 20.96
N GLU A 734 22.27 -11.47 21.22
CA GLU A 734 21.02 -12.23 21.34
C GLU A 734 20.12 -11.75 22.48
N ASN A 735 20.70 -11.50 23.66
CA ASN A 735 19.95 -11.01 24.82
C ASN A 735 19.40 -9.60 24.57
N VAL A 736 20.24 -8.73 24.00
CA VAL A 736 19.85 -7.36 23.63
C VAL A 736 18.73 -7.38 22.60
N PHE A 737 18.82 -8.25 21.59
CA PHE A 737 17.78 -8.38 20.58
C PHE A 737 16.47 -8.90 21.17
N SER A 738 16.51 -9.83 22.13
CA SER A 738 15.31 -10.30 22.84
C SER A 738 14.56 -9.14 23.50
N ASP A 739 15.28 -8.25 24.18
CA ASP A 739 14.67 -7.07 24.83
C ASP A 739 14.17 -6.05 23.81
N VAL A 740 14.95 -5.76 22.76
CA VAL A 740 14.54 -4.89 21.65
C VAL A 740 13.29 -5.42 20.95
N ARG A 741 13.21 -6.73 20.73
CA ARG A 741 12.06 -7.38 20.08
C ARG A 741 10.77 -7.19 20.88
N GLN A 742 10.83 -7.22 22.22
CA GLN A 742 9.66 -6.92 23.05
C GLN A 742 9.18 -5.48 22.83
N LEU A 743 10.11 -4.52 22.78
CA LEU A 743 9.79 -3.11 22.51
C LEU A 743 9.25 -2.89 21.09
N MET A 744 9.67 -3.69 20.11
CA MET A 744 9.15 -3.59 18.74
C MET A 744 7.68 -3.98 18.61
N ALA A 745 7.13 -4.77 19.55
CA ALA A 745 5.74 -5.19 19.54
C ALA A 745 4.76 -4.02 19.70
N SER A 746 5.15 -2.95 20.41
CA SER A 746 4.40 -1.70 20.52
C SER A 746 4.71 -0.71 19.38
N HIS A 747 5.50 -1.12 18.38
CA HIS A 747 6.03 -0.36 17.25
C HIS A 747 7.00 0.78 17.61
N ARG A 748 6.69 1.60 18.61
CA ARG A 748 7.53 2.71 19.10
C ARG A 748 7.47 2.79 20.62
N VAL A 749 8.45 3.51 21.16
CA VAL A 749 8.68 3.76 22.58
C VAL A 749 8.10 5.13 22.94
N TRP A 750 6.77 5.24 22.96
CA TRP A 750 6.08 6.52 23.14
C TRP A 750 6.33 7.16 24.51
N GLU A 751 6.58 6.36 25.54
CA GLU A 751 6.92 6.80 26.89
C GLU A 751 8.23 7.61 26.96
N ARG A 752 9.07 7.54 25.92
CA ARG A 752 10.26 8.39 25.76
C ARG A 752 9.89 9.87 25.64
N PHE A 753 8.71 10.16 25.06
CA PHE A 753 8.19 11.50 24.84
C PHE A 753 6.78 11.60 25.42
N PRO A 754 6.64 11.81 26.74
CA PRO A 754 5.33 11.99 27.37
C PRO A 754 4.55 13.10 26.66
N ALA A 755 3.31 12.80 26.26
CA ALA A 755 2.46 13.74 25.54
C ALA A 755 2.18 14.99 26.38
N SER A 756 2.13 16.15 25.72
CA SER A 756 1.85 17.43 26.36
C SER A 756 0.36 17.73 26.54
N VAL A 757 -0.50 16.97 25.86
CA VAL A 757 -1.96 17.12 25.82
C VAL A 757 -2.63 15.84 26.33
N ALA A 758 -3.67 15.97 27.16
CA ALA A 758 -4.41 14.85 27.76
C ALA A 758 -5.55 14.32 26.87
#